data_AF-A0A349IQ75-F1
#
_entry.id   AF-A0A349IQ75-F1
#
_cell.length_a   1.000
_cell.length_b   1.000
_cell.length_c   1.000
_cell.angle_alpha   90.00
_cell.angle_beta   90.00
_cell.angle_gamma   90.00
#
_symmetry.space_group_name_H-M   'P 1'
#
loop_
_entity.id
_entity.type
_entity.pdbx_description
1 polymer ?
#
loop_
_entity_poly.entity_id
_entity_poly.type
_entity_poly.pdbx_seq_one_letter_code
_entity_poly.pdbx_strand_id
1 'polypeptide(L)'
;MKKSLILAIFVTILLATPSLVFSIVWPGTGITTANTITMPSPYEPSGVAWNEVSQKLFAVSDPTSDGQNRITMMDADGSNKVTWKSSGDFEALAITDPASNYLYVATENRPTIKEFDVTSPVNAPRFTKTWDLFPWLGDLGNSGIEGMAYIPHGFHPYNDIPNLESYVVFYVGVQRKLDINHATPDVKDDGLIYAFALNKEVATDVIFLGYMKLDYSITPVQKMPYQNISDMYFSKETGTLFVLYDDSWNPTGTQNVSCNYLFEISPDGRYENAQIVNTYTGLPGSGREGIVIKTTPMSSTAEVVIAHDDSPTLTRHFNFPVTLLVTNPDSDGDGTPDSSDCAPHDAGVASVNTFYIDSDRDGLGSTNTQSMCAVSAPQGYATNADDCDDTSPSILGKQNYYRDGDGDGNGIGDPILMCPAVGYVDNNRDTNDRDFDNDGFESGVPGSLVDCDDTNPNIHGPVNYYRDADADGKRFGEPQLMCAASGDYILSELSPIDVNDNDFDNDSIEKDSDCDDHNSSVTGPVNFYMDADHDGKRFGEPQLMCIASGEYILLESNPIDANDHDYDNDGVETLLDCNDTVPTVLGPTPYYIDADSDGLGFGAPQLFCSATGEYKATIGGDTNDNDYDNDGSITPRDCNDHDNTASTRGLFYQDSDGDGLGNPNALQTACATSLPGYVRDYSDTNDNDFDNDGIDMSLDCDDHNNRIGGPQTYYRDADGDKLGIATDSVTTCRMPIGYTTKKGDRNDNDFDNDGVSPPADPNDKNPKITYWSRTMYKR
;
A
#
# COMPACT_ATOMS: atom_id res chain seq x y z
N MET A 1 1.58 29.52 -68.41
CA MET A 1 2.88 29.05 -68.93
C MET A 1 3.84 28.92 -67.75
N LYS A 2 4.41 27.72 -67.55
CA LYS A 2 5.64 27.29 -66.85
C LYS A 2 6.21 28.23 -65.75
N LYS A 3 6.16 27.89 -64.45
CA LYS A 3 7.03 26.93 -63.70
C LYS A 3 8.54 27.12 -63.97
N SER A 4 9.25 27.69 -63.00
CA SER A 4 10.64 27.33 -62.68
C SER A 4 10.74 27.19 -61.17
N LEU A 5 10.87 25.93 -60.74
CA LEU A 5 11.13 25.48 -59.39
C LEU A 5 12.65 25.43 -59.23
N ILE A 6 13.23 26.16 -58.28
CA ILE A 6 14.63 25.97 -57.86
C ILE A 6 14.55 25.07 -56.62
N LEU A 7 15.01 23.82 -56.79
CA LEU A 7 15.14 22.82 -55.74
C LEU A 7 16.45 23.11 -54.99
N ALA A 8 16.37 23.60 -53.76
CA ALA A 8 17.49 23.63 -52.83
C ALA A 8 17.48 22.30 -52.06
N ILE A 9 18.43 21.43 -52.37
CA ILE A 9 18.68 20.20 -51.62
C ILE A 9 19.37 20.60 -50.31
N PHE A 10 18.63 20.56 -49.21
CA PHE A 10 19.22 20.53 -47.87
C PHE A 10 19.55 19.06 -47.55
N VAL A 11 20.84 18.72 -47.63
CA VAL A 11 21.36 17.50 -47.02
C VAL A 11 21.49 17.80 -45.52
N THR A 12 20.50 17.39 -44.74
CA THR A 12 20.66 17.26 -43.29
C THR A 12 21.54 16.06 -43.03
N ILE A 13 22.79 16.32 -42.66
CA ILE A 13 23.67 15.32 -42.04
C ILE A 13 23.05 15.04 -40.67
N LEU A 14 22.40 13.88 -40.54
CA LEU A 14 21.99 13.33 -39.25
C LEU A 14 23.27 13.01 -38.48
N LEU A 15 23.70 13.92 -37.61
CA LEU A 15 24.65 13.59 -36.56
C LEU A 15 23.86 12.79 -35.54
N ALA A 16 24.11 11.48 -35.46
CA ALA A 16 23.70 10.67 -34.32
C ALA A 16 24.26 11.36 -33.06
N THR A 17 23.37 11.90 -32.22
CA THR A 17 23.73 12.39 -30.90
C THR A 17 23.97 11.16 -30.02
N PRO A 18 25.15 10.95 -29.44
CA PRO A 18 25.32 9.90 -28.45
C PRO A 18 24.38 10.19 -27.28
N SER A 19 23.65 9.16 -26.83
CA SER A 19 22.85 9.21 -25.61
C SER A 19 23.74 9.71 -24.47
N LEU A 20 23.38 10.87 -23.91
CA LEU A 20 24.09 11.43 -22.77
C LEU A 20 23.69 10.63 -21.53
N VAL A 21 24.62 9.86 -20.96
CA VAL A 21 24.47 9.31 -19.61
C VAL A 21 24.52 10.49 -18.63
N PHE A 22 23.41 10.78 -17.97
CA PHE A 22 23.37 11.81 -16.94
C PHE A 22 23.95 11.26 -15.63
N SER A 23 24.75 12.05 -14.93
CA SER A 23 25.15 11.74 -13.55
C SER A 23 24.32 12.60 -12.62
N ILE A 24 23.58 11.95 -11.72
CA ILE A 24 22.79 12.61 -10.69
C ILE A 24 23.60 12.60 -9.39
N VAL A 25 23.76 13.78 -8.79
CA VAL A 25 24.37 13.91 -7.46
C VAL A 25 23.25 13.80 -6.43
N TRP A 26 23.41 12.86 -5.51
CA TRP A 26 22.54 12.64 -4.37
C TRP A 26 23.09 13.40 -3.15
N PRO A 27 22.25 14.07 -2.34
CA PRO A 27 20.81 14.24 -2.56
C PRO A 27 20.52 15.26 -3.67
N GLY A 28 19.63 14.89 -4.59
CA GLY A 28 19.04 15.82 -5.55
C GLY A 28 18.02 16.75 -4.88
N THR A 29 17.63 17.83 -5.56
CA THR A 29 16.56 18.73 -5.08
C THR A 29 15.24 17.94 -4.92
N GLY A 30 14.65 17.94 -3.73
CA GLY A 30 13.35 17.29 -3.45
C GLY A 30 13.42 15.92 -2.75
N ILE A 31 14.62 15.34 -2.61
CA ILE A 31 14.83 14.11 -1.84
C ILE A 31 14.79 14.44 -0.34
N THR A 32 13.99 13.67 0.41
CA THR A 32 13.89 13.82 1.87
C THR A 32 14.32 12.52 2.56
N THR A 33 15.21 12.63 3.54
CA THR A 33 15.45 11.53 4.50
C THR A 33 14.34 11.62 5.54
N ALA A 34 13.39 10.68 5.52
CA ALA A 34 12.28 10.76 6.48
C ALA A 34 12.59 10.10 7.81
N ASN A 35 13.31 8.97 7.83
CA ASN A 35 13.52 8.19 9.06
C ASN A 35 14.78 7.31 9.03
N THR A 36 15.34 7.06 10.22
CA THR A 36 16.43 6.09 10.45
C THR A 36 15.90 4.95 11.32
N ILE A 37 16.01 3.72 10.83
CA ILE A 37 15.69 2.50 11.57
C ILE A 37 16.93 2.06 12.33
N THR A 38 16.84 1.97 13.66
CA THR A 38 17.91 1.40 14.48
C THR A 38 17.72 -0.11 14.66
N MET A 39 18.81 -0.86 14.43
CA MET A 39 18.88 -2.30 14.62
C MET A 39 19.48 -2.65 16.00
N PRO A 40 19.01 -3.71 16.68
CA PRO A 40 19.50 -4.03 18.02
C PRO A 40 20.95 -4.52 18.02
N SER A 41 21.84 -3.84 18.77
CA SER A 41 23.22 -4.30 18.97
C SER A 41 23.28 -5.78 19.38
N PRO A 42 24.21 -6.59 18.84
CA PRO A 42 25.35 -6.21 17.99
C PRO A 42 25.09 -6.31 16.48
N TYR A 43 23.89 -6.00 15.97
CA TYR A 43 23.58 -6.07 14.53
C TYR A 43 24.56 -5.24 13.68
N GLU A 44 25.09 -5.85 12.61
CA GLU A 44 25.89 -5.23 11.54
C GLU A 44 25.11 -5.48 10.25
N PRO A 45 24.29 -4.51 9.79
CA PRO A 45 23.41 -4.68 8.63
C PRO A 45 24.17 -4.87 7.32
N SER A 46 23.78 -5.92 6.58
CA SER A 46 24.23 -6.17 5.22
C SER A 46 23.01 -6.06 4.27
N GLY A 47 22.71 -7.08 3.46
CA GLY A 47 21.61 -7.05 2.49
C GLY A 47 20.20 -6.83 3.07
N VAL A 48 19.34 -6.26 2.23
CA VAL A 48 17.94 -5.95 2.57
C VAL A 48 16.98 -6.27 1.41
N ALA A 49 15.74 -6.62 1.73
CA ALA A 49 14.69 -6.74 0.72
C ALA A 49 13.33 -6.31 1.28
N TRP A 50 12.46 -5.88 0.38
CA TRP A 50 11.10 -5.49 0.68
C TRP A 50 10.13 -6.54 0.14
N ASN A 51 9.14 -6.91 0.96
CA ASN A 51 8.03 -7.75 0.53
C ASN A 51 6.78 -6.88 0.38
N GLU A 52 6.34 -6.72 -0.86
CA GLU A 52 5.23 -5.89 -1.29
C GLU A 52 3.86 -6.41 -0.86
N VAL A 53 3.66 -7.73 -0.74
CA VAL A 53 2.38 -8.31 -0.31
C VAL A 53 2.19 -8.17 1.20
N SER A 54 3.20 -8.54 1.99
CA SER A 54 3.14 -8.49 3.46
C SER A 54 3.49 -7.12 4.04
N GLN A 55 3.96 -6.18 3.21
CA GLN A 55 4.46 -4.85 3.60
C GLN A 55 5.56 -4.91 4.68
N LYS A 56 6.43 -5.92 4.60
CA LYS A 56 7.54 -6.14 5.54
C LYS A 56 8.88 -5.85 4.90
N LEU A 57 9.77 -5.25 5.70
CA LEU A 57 11.17 -5.08 5.38
C LEU A 57 11.97 -6.23 6.02
N PHE A 58 12.84 -6.85 5.24
CA PHE A 58 13.76 -7.89 5.66
C PHE A 58 15.20 -7.38 5.59
N ALA A 59 16.01 -7.74 6.57
CA ALA A 59 17.43 -7.44 6.63
C ALA A 59 18.22 -8.66 7.11
N VAL A 60 19.44 -8.83 6.61
CA VAL A 60 20.42 -9.77 7.16
C VAL A 60 21.56 -9.03 7.86
N SER A 61 22.32 -9.77 8.66
CA SER A 61 23.51 -9.27 9.30
C SER A 61 24.73 -10.14 9.05
N ASP A 62 25.87 -9.47 9.02
CA ASP A 62 27.19 -10.05 9.15
C ASP A 62 27.38 -10.84 10.45
N PRO A 63 28.47 -11.63 10.56
CA PRO A 63 28.85 -12.30 11.78
C PRO A 63 29.21 -11.30 12.87
N THR A 64 28.20 -10.96 13.65
CA THR A 64 28.38 -10.02 14.75
C THR A 64 29.26 -10.59 15.87
N SER A 65 29.66 -9.72 16.82
CA SER A 65 30.49 -10.10 17.98
C SER A 65 30.00 -11.28 18.84
N ASP A 66 28.73 -11.69 18.76
CA ASP A 66 28.20 -12.89 19.44
C ASP A 66 28.31 -14.18 18.59
N GLY A 67 28.97 -14.12 17.43
CA GLY A 67 29.26 -15.23 16.54
C GLY A 67 28.05 -15.75 15.77
N GLN A 68 26.98 -14.97 15.68
CA GLN A 68 25.76 -15.33 14.96
C GLN A 68 25.39 -14.25 13.94
N ASN A 69 24.87 -14.70 12.80
CA ASN A 69 24.19 -13.89 11.80
C ASN A 69 22.70 -13.81 12.13
N ARG A 70 22.04 -12.76 11.66
CA ARG A 70 20.61 -12.53 11.87
C ARG A 70 19.87 -12.45 10.54
N ILE A 71 18.64 -12.95 10.54
CA ILE A 71 17.62 -12.59 9.56
C ILE A 71 16.56 -11.84 10.38
N THR A 72 16.19 -10.63 9.97
CA THR A 72 15.22 -9.80 10.70
C THR A 72 14.11 -9.36 9.77
N MET A 73 12.87 -9.62 10.19
CA MET A 73 11.65 -9.09 9.57
C MET A 73 11.13 -7.95 10.43
N MET A 74 10.65 -6.87 9.82
CA MET A 74 10.10 -5.70 10.51
C MET A 74 9.06 -4.98 9.66
N ASP A 75 8.28 -4.09 10.29
CA ASP A 75 7.46 -3.13 9.56
C ASP A 75 8.33 -2.10 8.83
N ALA A 76 7.75 -1.38 7.86
CA ALA A 76 8.46 -0.36 7.08
C ALA A 76 9.09 0.77 7.93
N ASP A 77 8.55 1.05 9.11
CA ASP A 77 9.10 2.01 10.08
C ASP A 77 10.15 1.38 11.03
N GLY A 78 10.42 0.09 10.89
CA GLY A 78 11.30 -0.68 11.74
C GLY A 78 10.66 -1.17 13.04
N SER A 79 9.37 -0.98 13.27
CA SER A 79 8.68 -1.57 14.42
C SER A 79 8.43 -3.08 14.24
N ASN A 80 7.93 -3.73 15.29
CA ASN A 80 7.53 -5.15 15.28
C ASN A 80 8.59 -6.13 14.75
N LYS A 81 9.86 -5.93 15.14
CA LYS A 81 11.00 -6.75 14.72
C LYS A 81 10.89 -8.20 15.19
N VAL A 82 11.00 -9.15 14.27
CA VAL A 82 11.19 -10.59 14.53
C VAL A 82 12.58 -10.97 13.99
N THR A 83 13.42 -11.60 14.81
CA THR A 83 14.82 -11.88 14.44
C THR A 83 15.19 -13.33 14.71
N TRP A 84 15.59 -14.05 13.66
CA TRP A 84 16.15 -15.39 13.73
C TRP A 84 17.67 -15.32 13.74
N LYS A 85 18.31 -16.15 14.57
CA LYS A 85 19.77 -16.25 14.64
C LYS A 85 20.27 -17.55 14.04
N SER A 86 21.25 -17.49 13.15
CA SER A 86 21.87 -18.66 12.55
C SER A 86 23.34 -18.40 12.24
N SER A 87 24.08 -19.44 11.89
CA SER A 87 25.45 -19.33 11.37
C SER A 87 25.40 -19.30 9.84
N GLY A 88 26.14 -18.40 9.19
CA GLY A 88 26.16 -18.44 7.73
C GLY A 88 26.92 -17.38 6.99
N ASP A 89 27.36 -16.28 7.62
CA ASP A 89 27.94 -15.13 6.90
C ASP A 89 26.92 -14.57 5.87
N PHE A 90 25.83 -13.97 6.35
CA PHE A 90 24.69 -13.61 5.50
C PHE A 90 24.88 -12.21 4.92
N GLU A 91 25.03 -12.16 3.59
CA GLU A 91 25.36 -10.90 2.90
C GLU A 91 24.19 -10.35 2.09
N ALA A 92 23.45 -11.20 1.39
CA ALA A 92 22.38 -10.75 0.53
C ALA A 92 21.12 -11.55 0.73
N LEU A 93 19.97 -10.94 0.44
CA LEU A 93 18.69 -11.62 0.48
C LEU A 93 17.77 -11.12 -0.64
N ALA A 94 16.92 -12.00 -1.14
CA ALA A 94 15.97 -11.67 -2.19
C ALA A 94 14.69 -12.48 -2.03
N ILE A 95 13.60 -11.88 -2.52
CA ILE A 95 12.26 -12.48 -2.51
C ILE A 95 11.91 -12.80 -3.97
N THR A 96 11.55 -14.06 -4.24
CA THR A 96 11.18 -14.50 -5.59
C THR A 96 9.68 -14.50 -5.82
N ASP A 97 8.92 -14.70 -4.75
CA ASP A 97 7.46 -14.72 -4.72
C ASP A 97 7.02 -14.06 -3.40
N PRO A 98 6.43 -12.85 -3.45
CA PRO A 98 6.07 -12.09 -2.26
C PRO A 98 4.92 -12.71 -1.46
N ALA A 99 4.07 -13.53 -2.10
CA ALA A 99 2.97 -14.24 -1.43
C ALA A 99 3.45 -15.53 -0.72
N SER A 100 4.67 -15.96 -0.99
CA SER A 100 5.27 -17.16 -0.40
C SER A 100 5.88 -16.88 0.99
N ASN A 101 6.03 -17.96 1.78
CA ASN A 101 6.69 -17.93 3.09
C ASN A 101 8.22 -18.06 3.00
N TYR A 102 8.79 -18.02 1.80
CA TYR A 102 10.20 -18.29 1.56
C TYR A 102 10.98 -17.03 1.18
N LEU A 103 12.11 -16.86 1.85
CA LEU A 103 13.14 -15.88 1.55
C LEU A 103 14.40 -16.60 1.05
N TYR A 104 15.11 -16.03 0.08
CA TYR A 104 16.39 -16.57 -0.38
C TYR A 104 17.52 -15.76 0.24
N VAL A 105 18.45 -16.42 0.93
CA VAL A 105 19.56 -15.78 1.65
C VAL A 105 20.88 -16.31 1.11
N ALA A 106 21.75 -15.41 0.66
CA ALA A 106 23.09 -15.73 0.20
C ALA A 106 24.08 -15.76 1.37
N THR A 107 25.11 -16.59 1.24
CA THR A 107 26.20 -16.68 2.22
C THR A 107 27.55 -16.35 1.62
N GLU A 108 28.39 -15.60 2.34
CA GLU A 108 29.73 -15.20 1.89
C GLU A 108 30.71 -16.40 1.89
N ASN A 109 30.99 -16.92 3.08
CA ASN A 109 32.03 -17.91 3.31
C ASN A 109 31.47 -19.31 3.04
N ARG A 110 31.91 -19.86 1.91
CA ARG A 110 31.25 -20.93 1.14
C ARG A 110 30.00 -20.41 0.42
N PRO A 111 30.14 -19.87 -0.80
CA PRO A 111 29.04 -19.21 -1.50
C PRO A 111 27.88 -20.16 -1.75
N THR A 112 26.77 -19.91 -1.07
CA THR A 112 25.52 -20.66 -1.22
C THR A 112 24.34 -19.71 -1.25
N ILE A 113 23.25 -20.14 -1.86
CA ILE A 113 21.93 -19.52 -1.69
C ILE A 113 21.08 -20.51 -0.90
N LYS A 114 20.35 -20.02 0.11
CA LYS A 114 19.53 -20.84 1.00
C LYS A 114 18.09 -20.36 1.00
N GLU A 115 17.14 -21.29 0.88
CA GLU A 115 15.71 -21.01 1.03
C GLU A 115 15.36 -21.07 2.52
N PHE A 116 14.94 -19.93 3.08
CA PHE A 116 14.60 -19.73 4.48
C PHE A 116 13.08 -19.62 4.65
N ASP A 117 12.52 -20.37 5.60
CA ASP A 117 11.09 -20.35 5.94
C ASP A 117 10.82 -19.29 7.01
N VAL A 118 10.19 -18.18 6.63
CA VAL A 118 9.89 -17.04 7.53
C VAL A 118 8.85 -17.38 8.59
N THR A 119 8.13 -18.50 8.45
CA THR A 119 7.18 -18.99 9.47
C THR A 119 7.85 -19.86 10.53
N SER A 120 9.15 -20.15 10.38
CA SER A 120 9.89 -20.97 11.33
C SER A 120 9.92 -20.33 12.73
N PRO A 121 9.84 -21.14 13.81
CA PRO A 121 9.99 -20.62 15.17
C PRO A 121 11.33 -19.89 15.33
N VAL A 122 11.32 -18.74 16.02
CA VAL A 122 12.50 -17.86 16.20
C VAL A 122 13.73 -18.61 16.76
N ASN A 123 13.51 -19.59 17.63
CA ASN A 123 14.55 -20.42 18.26
C ASN A 123 14.92 -21.68 17.46
N ALA A 124 14.30 -21.90 16.29
CA ALA A 124 14.54 -23.03 15.41
C ALA A 124 14.42 -22.59 13.93
N PRO A 125 15.29 -21.66 13.47
CA PRO A 125 15.28 -21.20 12.08
C PRO A 125 15.47 -22.38 11.13
N ARG A 126 14.66 -22.40 10.07
CA ARG A 126 14.64 -23.51 9.12
C ARG A 126 15.04 -23.04 7.73
N PHE A 127 16.12 -23.64 7.23
CA PHE A 127 16.46 -23.59 5.81
C PHE A 127 15.97 -24.87 5.15
N THR A 128 15.10 -24.75 4.16
CA THR A 128 14.48 -25.89 3.46
C THR A 128 15.36 -26.41 2.33
N LYS A 129 16.16 -25.53 1.70
CA LYS A 129 17.07 -25.85 0.59
C LYS A 129 18.36 -25.04 0.67
N THR A 130 19.43 -25.59 0.09
CA THR A 130 20.73 -24.93 -0.07
C THR A 130 21.30 -25.30 -1.43
N TRP A 131 21.58 -24.29 -2.25
CA TRP A 131 22.26 -24.42 -3.54
C TRP A 131 23.71 -23.98 -3.39
N ASP A 132 24.64 -24.85 -3.78
CA ASP A 132 26.08 -24.62 -3.64
C ASP A 132 26.64 -23.94 -4.90
N LEU A 133 27.11 -22.70 -4.76
CA LEU A 133 27.72 -21.92 -5.84
C LEU A 133 29.26 -22.01 -5.85
N PHE A 134 29.84 -22.68 -4.85
CA PHE A 134 31.27 -22.92 -4.73
C PHE A 134 31.94 -23.46 -6.00
N PRO A 135 31.32 -24.35 -6.83
CA PRO A 135 31.95 -24.85 -8.05
C PRO A 135 32.33 -23.76 -9.07
N TRP A 136 31.66 -22.59 -9.02
CA TRP A 136 31.90 -21.48 -9.95
C TRP A 136 32.60 -20.30 -9.29
N LEU A 137 32.27 -20.00 -8.03
CA LEU A 137 32.81 -18.84 -7.32
C LEU A 137 34.07 -19.17 -6.52
N GLY A 138 34.28 -20.43 -6.12
CA GLY A 138 35.42 -20.87 -5.33
C GLY A 138 35.36 -20.47 -3.85
N ASP A 139 36.50 -20.61 -3.17
CA ASP A 139 36.69 -20.09 -1.82
C ASP A 139 37.23 -18.67 -1.91
N LEU A 140 36.37 -17.70 -1.62
CA LEU A 140 36.72 -16.29 -1.68
C LEU A 140 36.97 -15.70 -0.28
N GLY A 141 36.84 -16.49 0.79
CA GLY A 141 36.91 -16.00 2.17
C GLY A 141 35.94 -14.84 2.40
N ASN A 142 36.40 -13.81 3.14
CA ASN A 142 35.71 -12.53 3.34
C ASN A 142 35.82 -11.60 2.11
N SER A 143 35.57 -12.16 0.94
CA SER A 143 35.42 -11.44 -0.33
C SER A 143 34.44 -12.26 -1.19
N GLY A 144 33.37 -12.75 -0.58
CA GLY A 144 32.43 -13.68 -1.19
C GLY A 144 31.31 -12.97 -1.93
N ILE A 145 30.10 -13.51 -1.81
CA ILE A 145 28.89 -12.87 -2.33
C ILE A 145 28.57 -11.69 -1.43
N GLU A 146 28.33 -10.51 -1.99
CA GLU A 146 27.90 -9.33 -1.22
C GLU A 146 26.48 -8.91 -1.61
N GLY A 147 26.15 -9.03 -2.91
CA GLY A 147 24.87 -8.59 -3.45
C GLY A 147 24.15 -9.70 -4.19
N MET A 148 22.81 -9.70 -4.12
CA MET A 148 21.99 -10.68 -4.83
C MET A 148 20.65 -10.08 -5.22
N ALA A 149 20.29 -10.20 -6.49
CA ALA A 149 18.97 -9.83 -6.98
C ALA A 149 18.30 -11.03 -7.68
N TYR A 150 17.01 -11.25 -7.40
CA TYR A 150 16.16 -12.11 -8.21
C TYR A 150 15.78 -11.37 -9.49
N ILE A 151 16.00 -11.99 -10.65
CA ILE A 151 15.56 -11.45 -11.94
C ILE A 151 14.44 -12.34 -12.48
N PRO A 152 13.19 -11.86 -12.56
CA PRO A 152 12.08 -12.63 -13.08
C PRO A 152 12.25 -12.97 -14.57
N HIS A 153 11.55 -14.01 -15.00
CA HIS A 153 11.44 -14.33 -16.41
C HIS A 153 10.89 -13.15 -17.21
N GLY A 154 11.40 -12.94 -18.43
CA GLY A 154 11.09 -11.77 -19.26
C GLY A 154 12.12 -10.64 -19.10
N PHE A 155 12.74 -10.50 -17.93
CA PHE A 155 13.72 -9.44 -17.61
C PHE A 155 15.17 -9.88 -17.71
N HIS A 156 15.44 -11.10 -18.19
CA HIS A 156 16.78 -11.62 -18.40
C HIS A 156 16.90 -12.29 -19.77
N PRO A 157 18.10 -12.46 -20.34
CA PRO A 157 18.25 -13.01 -21.68
C PRO A 157 18.15 -14.55 -21.74
N TYR A 158 18.04 -15.23 -20.58
CA TYR A 158 18.14 -16.69 -20.44
C TYR A 158 16.82 -17.44 -20.65
N ASN A 159 16.20 -17.30 -21.82
CA ASN A 159 14.89 -17.90 -22.12
C ASN A 159 14.96 -19.40 -22.48
N ASP A 160 16.17 -19.93 -22.71
CA ASP A 160 16.39 -21.32 -23.15
C ASP A 160 16.61 -22.30 -21.99
N ILE A 161 16.35 -21.89 -20.73
CA ILE A 161 16.48 -22.78 -19.57
C ILE A 161 15.40 -23.88 -19.67
N PRO A 162 15.76 -25.17 -19.62
CA PRO A 162 14.78 -26.26 -19.70
C PRO A 162 13.78 -26.22 -18.55
N ASN A 163 12.49 -26.35 -18.83
CA ASN A 163 11.41 -26.29 -17.81
C ASN A 163 11.49 -25.01 -16.95
N LEU A 164 11.56 -23.85 -17.62
CA LEU A 164 11.76 -22.53 -17.03
C LEU A 164 10.93 -22.26 -15.75
N GLU A 165 9.67 -22.72 -15.70
CA GLU A 165 8.78 -22.64 -14.53
C GLU A 165 9.34 -23.25 -13.23
N SER A 166 10.27 -24.20 -13.36
CA SER A 166 10.91 -24.88 -12.22
C SER A 166 12.18 -24.18 -11.73
N TYR A 167 12.64 -23.13 -12.43
CA TYR A 167 13.87 -22.42 -12.08
C TYR A 167 13.59 -20.98 -11.66
N VAL A 168 14.47 -20.46 -10.82
CA VAL A 168 14.56 -19.02 -10.49
C VAL A 168 15.95 -18.52 -10.82
N VAL A 169 16.04 -17.33 -11.43
CA VAL A 169 17.30 -16.75 -11.87
C VAL A 169 17.76 -15.69 -10.87
N PHE A 170 18.97 -15.87 -10.33
CA PHE A 170 19.61 -14.90 -9.46
C PHE A 170 20.84 -14.31 -10.13
N TYR A 171 20.96 -13.00 -10.02
CA TYR A 171 22.19 -12.28 -10.29
C TYR A 171 22.92 -12.08 -8.97
N VAL A 172 24.23 -12.31 -8.95
CA VAL A 172 25.05 -12.37 -7.73
C VAL A 172 26.30 -11.51 -7.94
N GLY A 173 26.45 -10.48 -7.12
CA GLY A 173 27.65 -9.65 -7.04
C GLY A 173 28.63 -10.23 -6.01
N VAL A 174 29.93 -10.18 -6.33
CA VAL A 174 31.00 -10.62 -5.43
C VAL A 174 32.02 -9.50 -5.21
N GLN A 175 32.52 -9.37 -3.98
CA GLN A 175 33.66 -8.49 -3.67
C GLN A 175 34.95 -9.24 -3.97
N ARG A 176 35.96 -8.63 -4.60
CA ARG A 176 37.30 -9.25 -4.71
C ARG A 176 38.39 -8.24 -4.39
N LYS A 177 39.39 -8.64 -3.59
CA LYS A 177 40.56 -7.80 -3.28
C LYS A 177 41.45 -7.62 -4.50
N LEU A 178 41.70 -6.37 -4.90
CA LEU A 178 42.66 -6.00 -5.94
C LEU A 178 44.10 -6.33 -5.51
N ASP A 179 44.81 -7.21 -6.26
CA ASP A 179 46.26 -7.42 -6.08
C ASP A 179 47.06 -6.26 -6.68
N ILE A 180 47.38 -5.26 -5.85
CA ILE A 180 48.16 -4.08 -6.25
C ILE A 180 49.61 -4.41 -6.67
N ASN A 181 50.07 -5.65 -6.44
CA ASN A 181 51.45 -6.09 -6.67
C ASN A 181 51.56 -7.21 -7.72
N HIS A 182 50.71 -7.21 -8.77
CA HIS A 182 50.92 -7.91 -10.05
C HIS A 182 51.83 -9.17 -10.00
N ALA A 183 51.45 -10.18 -9.22
CA ALA A 183 52.15 -11.48 -9.23
C ALA A 183 51.25 -12.64 -9.70
N THR A 184 49.93 -12.45 -9.73
CA THR A 184 49.00 -13.43 -10.31
C THR A 184 48.03 -12.79 -11.32
N PRO A 185 47.76 -13.41 -12.49
CA PRO A 185 46.94 -12.81 -13.54
C PRO A 185 45.42 -12.81 -13.31
N ASP A 186 44.91 -13.34 -12.20
CA ASP A 186 43.46 -13.57 -11.98
C ASP A 186 42.75 -12.40 -11.29
N VAL A 187 43.12 -11.16 -11.67
CA VAL A 187 42.46 -9.89 -11.32
C VAL A 187 41.34 -9.54 -12.33
N LYS A 188 40.77 -10.54 -13.02
CA LYS A 188 39.87 -10.32 -14.18
C LYS A 188 38.40 -10.18 -13.82
N ASP A 189 38.04 -10.52 -12.58
CA ASP A 189 36.66 -10.73 -12.15
C ASP A 189 36.14 -9.68 -11.15
N ASP A 190 36.91 -8.62 -10.89
CA ASP A 190 36.49 -7.49 -10.05
C ASP A 190 35.24 -6.83 -10.68
N GLY A 191 34.21 -6.55 -9.85
CA GLY A 191 32.94 -5.96 -10.30
C GLY A 191 32.09 -6.79 -11.28
N LEU A 192 32.27 -8.11 -11.32
CA LEU A 192 31.41 -9.00 -12.11
C LEU A 192 30.12 -9.33 -11.35
N ILE A 193 29.02 -9.41 -12.09
CA ILE A 193 27.73 -9.90 -11.62
C ILE A 193 27.48 -11.26 -12.29
N TYR A 194 27.43 -12.34 -11.52
CA TYR A 194 27.24 -13.71 -12.01
C TYR A 194 25.76 -14.07 -12.07
N ALA A 195 25.33 -14.85 -13.06
CA ALA A 195 23.96 -15.29 -13.22
C ALA A 195 23.85 -16.82 -13.04
N PHE A 196 22.93 -17.23 -12.17
CA PHE A 196 22.64 -18.64 -11.87
C PHE A 196 21.13 -18.92 -11.96
N ALA A 197 20.75 -20.05 -12.55
CA ALA A 197 19.41 -20.60 -12.40
C ALA A 197 19.42 -21.69 -11.32
N LEU A 198 18.55 -21.56 -10.33
CA LEU A 198 18.38 -22.53 -9.25
C LEU A 198 17.08 -23.30 -9.45
N ASN A 199 17.14 -24.62 -9.41
CA ASN A 199 15.94 -25.45 -9.49
C ASN A 199 15.19 -25.41 -8.15
N LYS A 200 13.94 -24.93 -8.17
CA LYS A 200 13.08 -24.83 -6.97
C LYS A 200 12.77 -26.19 -6.35
N GLU A 201 12.77 -27.27 -7.13
CA GLU A 201 12.41 -28.61 -6.65
C GLU A 201 13.63 -29.43 -6.20
N VAL A 202 14.83 -29.10 -6.71
CA VAL A 202 16.05 -29.89 -6.50
C VAL A 202 17.20 -29.01 -6.03
N ALA A 203 17.46 -29.01 -4.72
CA ALA A 203 18.47 -28.17 -4.07
C ALA A 203 19.91 -28.32 -4.60
N THR A 204 20.24 -29.42 -5.27
CA THR A 204 21.58 -29.67 -5.85
C THR A 204 21.72 -29.23 -7.31
N ASP A 205 20.62 -28.81 -7.94
CA ASP A 205 20.59 -28.49 -9.36
C ASP A 205 20.71 -26.99 -9.56
N VAL A 206 21.92 -26.59 -9.96
CA VAL A 206 22.33 -25.20 -10.21
C VAL A 206 22.91 -25.14 -11.62
N ILE A 207 22.39 -24.21 -12.42
CA ILE A 207 22.90 -23.94 -13.76
C ILE A 207 23.60 -22.59 -13.73
N PHE A 208 24.89 -22.57 -14.03
CA PHE A 208 25.60 -21.33 -14.30
C PHE A 208 25.25 -20.82 -15.70
N LEU A 209 24.71 -19.61 -15.76
CA LEU A 209 24.20 -19.01 -17.00
C LEU A 209 25.23 -18.10 -17.66
N GLY A 210 26.08 -17.46 -16.87
CA GLY A 210 27.08 -16.52 -17.33
C GLY A 210 27.38 -15.47 -16.26
N TYR A 211 27.98 -14.37 -16.68
CA TYR A 211 28.18 -13.20 -15.83
C TYR A 211 28.10 -11.93 -16.68
N MET A 212 28.07 -10.76 -16.07
CA MET A 212 28.15 -9.48 -16.75
C MET A 212 29.22 -8.61 -16.11
N LYS A 213 29.90 -7.82 -16.96
CA LYS A 213 30.83 -6.79 -16.55
C LYS A 213 30.25 -5.45 -16.99
N LEU A 214 30.13 -4.51 -16.07
CA LEU A 214 29.67 -3.16 -16.39
C LEU A 214 30.78 -2.37 -17.12
N ASP A 215 30.44 -1.77 -18.26
CA ASP A 215 31.33 -0.87 -19.00
C ASP A 215 31.22 0.57 -18.47
N TYR A 216 32.23 0.99 -17.71
CA TYR A 216 32.31 2.34 -17.14
C TYR A 216 32.92 3.38 -18.09
N SER A 217 33.43 2.96 -19.26
CA SER A 217 34.14 3.85 -20.19
C SER A 217 33.25 4.91 -20.82
N ILE A 218 31.93 4.69 -20.78
CA ILE A 218 30.87 5.58 -21.27
C ILE A 218 30.33 6.54 -20.19
N THR A 219 30.74 6.37 -18.93
CA THR A 219 30.32 7.26 -17.83
C THR A 219 31.28 8.45 -17.71
N PRO A 220 30.84 9.60 -17.16
CA PRO A 220 31.74 10.70 -16.82
C PRO A 220 32.85 10.32 -15.82
N VAL A 221 32.73 9.16 -15.18
CA VAL A 221 33.62 8.65 -14.12
C VAL A 221 34.77 7.86 -14.74
N GLN A 222 35.75 8.55 -15.34
CA GLN A 222 36.88 7.92 -16.04
C GLN A 222 37.87 7.12 -15.17
N LYS A 223 37.63 6.98 -13.85
CA LYS A 223 38.43 6.16 -12.93
C LYS A 223 37.57 5.66 -11.76
N MET A 224 37.07 4.43 -11.86
CA MET A 224 36.66 3.62 -10.72
C MET A 224 37.85 2.77 -10.27
N PRO A 225 38.58 3.14 -9.21
CA PRO A 225 39.78 2.41 -8.80
C PRO A 225 39.51 1.08 -8.09
N TYR A 226 38.28 0.85 -7.61
CA TYR A 226 37.88 -0.35 -6.86
C TYR A 226 36.43 -0.73 -7.24
N GLN A 227 36.16 -2.00 -7.57
CA GLN A 227 34.85 -2.45 -8.05
C GLN A 227 34.15 -3.29 -6.96
N ASN A 228 33.82 -2.64 -5.83
CA ASN A 228 33.21 -3.29 -4.68
C ASN A 228 31.67 -3.23 -4.76
N ILE A 229 31.04 -4.22 -5.39
CA ILE A 229 29.57 -4.37 -5.32
C ILE A 229 29.23 -4.74 -3.89
N SER A 230 28.35 -3.98 -3.25
CA SER A 230 27.93 -4.24 -1.88
C SER A 230 26.49 -4.74 -1.77
N ASP A 231 25.60 -4.37 -2.69
CA ASP A 231 24.30 -5.04 -2.84
C ASP A 231 23.69 -4.82 -4.22
N MET A 232 22.61 -5.53 -4.54
CA MET A 232 21.83 -5.35 -5.75
C MET A 232 20.34 -5.52 -5.51
N TYR A 233 19.53 -4.73 -6.20
CA TYR A 233 18.07 -4.82 -6.12
C TYR A 233 17.43 -4.74 -7.50
N PHE A 234 16.49 -5.62 -7.81
CA PHE A 234 15.73 -5.54 -9.06
C PHE A 234 14.32 -5.01 -8.80
N SER A 235 13.93 -3.95 -9.52
CA SER A 235 12.55 -3.44 -9.51
C SER A 235 11.83 -3.94 -10.77
N LYS A 236 10.73 -4.67 -10.54
CA LYS A 236 9.85 -5.15 -11.62
C LYS A 236 9.14 -4.00 -12.32
N GLU A 237 8.74 -3.00 -11.54
CA GLU A 237 7.99 -1.83 -11.99
C GLU A 237 8.80 -1.00 -13.00
N THR A 238 10.10 -0.87 -12.75
CA THR A 238 11.03 -0.14 -13.65
C THR A 238 11.70 -1.05 -14.67
N GLY A 239 11.64 -2.38 -14.50
CA GLY A 239 12.42 -3.34 -15.28
C GLY A 239 13.93 -3.19 -15.13
N THR A 240 14.39 -2.53 -14.05
CA THR A 240 15.78 -2.10 -13.88
C THR A 240 16.44 -2.84 -12.72
N LEU A 241 17.68 -3.26 -12.93
CA LEU A 241 18.54 -3.78 -11.87
C LEU A 241 19.38 -2.61 -11.33
N PHE A 242 19.37 -2.45 -10.01
CA PHE A 242 20.12 -1.45 -9.28
C PHE A 242 21.35 -2.13 -8.66
N VAL A 243 22.54 -1.58 -8.90
CA VAL A 243 23.80 -2.14 -8.39
C VAL A 243 24.49 -1.11 -7.51
N LEU A 244 24.57 -1.40 -6.22
CA LEU A 244 25.20 -0.56 -5.21
C LEU A 244 26.70 -0.86 -5.13
N TYR A 245 27.50 0.19 -5.13
CA TYR A 245 28.94 0.15 -4.89
C TYR A 245 29.29 0.99 -3.65
N ASP A 246 30.13 0.44 -2.78
CA ASP A 246 30.57 1.09 -1.54
C ASP A 246 32.08 1.43 -1.50
N ASP A 247 32.45 2.35 -0.60
CA ASP A 247 33.78 2.95 -0.50
C ASP A 247 34.72 2.36 0.58
N SER A 248 34.38 1.19 1.13
CA SER A 248 35.06 0.61 2.31
C SER A 248 36.56 0.29 2.19
N TRP A 249 37.19 0.35 1.00
CA TRP A 249 38.62 0.01 0.84
C TRP A 249 39.48 1.03 0.06
N ASN A 250 40.32 1.80 0.78
CA ASN A 250 41.40 2.62 0.21
C ASN A 250 42.79 2.10 0.64
N PRO A 251 43.40 1.13 -0.07
CA PRO A 251 44.63 0.46 0.34
C PRO A 251 45.88 1.34 0.34
N THR A 252 45.85 2.54 -0.25
CA THR A 252 47.05 3.37 -0.49
C THR A 252 47.07 4.68 0.28
N GLY A 253 45.97 5.09 0.93
CA GLY A 253 45.85 6.34 1.69
C GLY A 253 46.19 7.62 0.90
N THR A 254 46.35 7.53 -0.41
CA THR A 254 46.90 8.60 -1.27
C THR A 254 45.99 8.99 -2.42
N GLN A 255 44.84 8.31 -2.59
CA GLN A 255 43.80 8.72 -3.53
C GLN A 255 42.49 8.99 -2.80
N ASN A 256 42.03 10.23 -2.92
CA ASN A 256 40.88 10.81 -2.24
C ASN A 256 39.65 10.68 -3.18
N VAL A 257 39.32 9.45 -3.58
CA VAL A 257 38.16 9.15 -4.44
C VAL A 257 37.24 8.21 -3.67
N SER A 258 36.13 8.75 -3.20
CA SER A 258 35.03 8.00 -2.61
C SER A 258 34.29 7.26 -3.74
N CYS A 259 34.05 5.96 -3.56
CA CYS A 259 33.43 5.06 -4.55
C CYS A 259 31.93 4.85 -4.28
N ASN A 260 31.21 5.91 -3.92
CA ASN A 260 29.79 5.86 -3.55
C ASN A 260 28.90 6.00 -4.78
N TYR A 261 28.59 4.86 -5.41
CA TYR A 261 27.82 4.81 -6.64
C TYR A 261 26.63 3.87 -6.53
N LEU A 262 25.53 4.26 -7.16
CA LEU A 262 24.42 3.37 -7.47
C LEU A 262 24.17 3.45 -8.97
N PHE A 263 24.13 2.30 -9.62
CA PHE A 263 23.88 2.22 -11.05
C PHE A 263 22.50 1.63 -11.31
N GLU A 264 21.75 2.31 -12.16
CA GLU A 264 20.61 1.70 -12.86
C GLU A 264 21.13 1.00 -14.10
N ILE A 265 20.87 -0.29 -14.23
CA ILE A 265 21.33 -1.10 -15.35
C ILE A 265 20.17 -1.92 -15.92
N SER A 266 20.18 -2.12 -17.23
CA SER A 266 19.25 -3.06 -17.87
C SER A 266 19.77 -4.50 -17.67
N PRO A 267 19.01 -5.38 -17.02
CA PRO A 267 19.45 -6.73 -16.67
C PRO A 267 19.60 -7.68 -17.86
N ASP A 268 18.92 -7.39 -18.98
CA ASP A 268 19.00 -8.15 -20.22
C ASP A 268 19.97 -7.55 -21.25
N GLY A 269 20.45 -6.32 -21.01
CA GLY A 269 21.34 -5.58 -21.89
C GLY A 269 20.74 -5.26 -23.26
N ARG A 270 19.42 -5.12 -23.39
CA ARG A 270 18.74 -4.81 -24.67
C ARG A 270 18.90 -3.35 -25.14
N TYR A 271 19.29 -2.41 -24.27
CA TYR A 271 19.50 -1.02 -24.69
C TYR A 271 20.88 -0.81 -25.33
N GLU A 272 20.91 -0.62 -26.66
CA GLU A 272 22.12 -0.54 -27.48
C GLU A 272 23.09 0.59 -27.13
N ASN A 273 22.71 1.58 -26.30
CA ASN A 273 23.54 2.76 -26.06
C ASN A 273 24.01 2.98 -24.60
N ALA A 274 23.57 2.19 -23.63
CA ALA A 274 24.21 2.12 -22.32
C ALA A 274 23.73 0.90 -21.50
N GLN A 275 24.65 0.02 -21.08
CA GLN A 275 24.36 -0.95 -20.02
C GLN A 275 23.93 -0.27 -18.71
N ILE A 276 24.45 0.95 -18.50
CA ILE A 276 24.15 1.82 -17.37
C ILE A 276 23.17 2.90 -17.84
N VAL A 277 21.93 2.76 -17.43
CA VAL A 277 20.82 3.68 -17.72
C VAL A 277 21.02 5.00 -16.98
N ASN A 278 21.39 4.92 -15.71
CA ASN A 278 21.65 6.09 -14.88
C ASN A 278 22.75 5.82 -13.85
N THR A 279 23.40 6.89 -13.40
CA THR A 279 24.44 6.82 -12.34
C THR A 279 24.14 7.85 -11.26
N TYR A 280 24.00 7.34 -10.04
CA TYR A 280 23.86 8.15 -8.84
C TYR A 280 25.17 8.19 -8.07
N THR A 281 25.51 9.37 -7.57
CA THR A 281 26.73 9.61 -6.81
C THR A 281 26.40 10.28 -5.48
N GLY A 282 27.22 10.09 -4.45
CA GLY A 282 27.08 10.85 -3.20
C GLY A 282 25.98 10.37 -2.26
N LEU A 283 25.55 9.11 -2.39
CA LEU A 283 24.60 8.41 -1.50
C LEU A 283 24.87 8.68 0.00
N PRO A 284 23.84 8.64 0.87
CA PRO A 284 23.97 9.00 2.29
C PRO A 284 24.77 7.96 3.07
N GLY A 285 25.27 8.38 4.22
CA GLY A 285 25.95 7.50 5.18
C GLY A 285 27.35 7.11 4.74
N SER A 286 27.85 6.02 5.30
CA SER A 286 29.09 5.33 4.96
C SER A 286 28.85 3.82 5.10
N GLY A 287 29.73 2.98 4.54
CA GLY A 287 29.65 1.52 4.66
C GLY A 287 28.31 0.94 4.18
N ARG A 288 27.85 1.26 2.96
CA ARG A 288 26.51 0.86 2.50
C ARG A 288 26.57 -0.58 2.00
N GLU A 289 25.78 -1.46 2.59
CA GLU A 289 25.83 -2.90 2.29
C GLU A 289 24.49 -3.50 1.90
N GLY A 290 23.44 -2.69 1.89
CA GLY A 290 22.12 -3.16 1.49
C GLY A 290 21.32 -2.08 0.81
N ILE A 291 20.55 -2.42 -0.22
CA ILE A 291 19.64 -1.49 -0.87
C ILE A 291 18.28 -2.09 -1.22
N VAL A 292 17.23 -1.32 -0.96
CA VAL A 292 15.89 -1.55 -1.51
C VAL A 292 15.49 -0.34 -2.32
N ILE A 293 14.94 -0.56 -3.52
CA ILE A 293 14.26 0.45 -4.31
C ILE A 293 12.78 0.11 -4.36
N LYS A 294 11.98 0.79 -3.54
CA LYS A 294 10.53 0.64 -3.52
C LYS A 294 9.90 1.68 -4.43
N THR A 295 9.62 1.27 -5.66
CA THR A 295 8.88 2.05 -6.65
C THR A 295 7.39 1.89 -6.47
N THR A 296 6.65 2.94 -6.75
CA THR A 296 5.22 2.82 -7.03
C THR A 296 5.02 2.65 -8.54
N PRO A 297 4.01 1.87 -8.98
CA PRO A 297 3.74 1.69 -10.39
C PRO A 297 3.64 3.03 -11.14
N MET A 298 4.30 3.12 -12.30
CA MET A 298 4.38 4.31 -13.16
C MET A 298 4.97 5.58 -12.51
N SER A 299 5.60 5.49 -11.33
CA SER A 299 6.26 6.63 -10.70
C SER A 299 7.69 6.78 -11.19
N SER A 300 8.07 8.03 -11.52
CA SER A 300 9.48 8.39 -11.77
C SER A 300 10.28 8.63 -10.48
N THR A 301 9.72 8.27 -9.32
CA THR A 301 10.39 8.35 -8.01
C THR A 301 10.14 7.12 -7.15
N ALA A 302 11.06 6.83 -6.25
CA ALA A 302 11.04 5.68 -5.35
C ALA A 302 11.31 6.09 -3.90
N GLU A 303 10.87 5.23 -2.99
CA GLU A 303 11.46 5.12 -1.66
C GLU A 303 12.72 4.24 -1.74
N VAL A 304 13.79 4.67 -1.09
CA VAL A 304 15.05 3.92 -1.03
C VAL A 304 15.40 3.64 0.43
N VAL A 305 15.65 2.37 0.72
CA VAL A 305 16.20 1.94 2.02
C VAL A 305 17.64 1.55 1.82
N ILE A 306 18.54 2.07 2.65
CA ILE A 306 19.97 1.78 2.61
C ILE A 306 20.39 1.20 3.96
N ALA A 307 20.98 0.02 3.95
CA ALA A 307 21.63 -0.57 5.12
C ALA A 307 23.08 -0.08 5.22
N HIS A 308 23.52 0.14 6.46
CA HIS A 308 24.88 0.59 6.77
C HIS A 308 25.55 -0.47 7.63
N ASP A 309 26.76 -0.90 7.30
CA ASP A 309 27.55 -1.86 8.08
C ASP A 309 28.31 -1.17 9.23
N ASP A 310 28.82 0.03 8.97
CA ASP A 310 29.58 0.81 9.95
C ASP A 310 28.74 1.32 11.15
N SER A 311 27.42 1.15 11.07
CA SER A 311 26.46 1.54 12.09
C SER A 311 25.26 0.61 12.09
N PRO A 312 24.64 0.28 13.23
CA PRO A 312 23.50 -0.64 13.29
C PRO A 312 22.21 0.06 12.80
N THR A 313 22.18 0.60 11.58
CA THR A 313 21.08 1.42 11.08
C THR A 313 20.73 1.13 9.63
N LEU A 314 19.45 1.34 9.32
CA LEU A 314 18.98 1.51 7.95
C LEU A 314 18.42 2.92 7.79
N THR A 315 18.67 3.57 6.66
CA THR A 315 18.12 4.91 6.38
C THR A 315 17.10 4.86 5.25
N ARG A 316 15.99 5.57 5.42
CA ARG A 316 14.90 5.66 4.43
C ARG A 316 14.88 7.04 3.79
N HIS A 317 14.85 7.06 2.46
CA HIS A 317 14.84 8.25 1.64
C HIS A 317 13.68 8.20 0.65
N PHE A 318 13.04 9.34 0.40
CA PHE A 318 11.86 9.44 -0.44
C PHE A 318 12.13 10.36 -1.62
N ASN A 319 11.29 10.23 -2.65
CA ASN A 319 11.40 10.98 -3.90
C ASN A 319 12.72 10.73 -4.63
N PHE A 320 13.32 9.56 -4.45
CA PHE A 320 14.54 9.17 -5.16
C PHE A 320 14.19 9.00 -6.64
N PRO A 321 14.79 9.76 -7.58
CA PRO A 321 14.44 9.65 -8.98
C PRO A 321 14.82 8.26 -9.52
N VAL A 322 13.94 7.66 -10.33
CA VAL A 322 14.20 6.39 -11.03
C VAL A 322 13.84 6.51 -12.51
N THR A 323 14.52 5.74 -13.35
CA THR A 323 14.17 5.64 -14.78
C THR A 323 13.17 4.51 -15.01
N LEU A 324 12.04 4.82 -15.66
CA LEU A 324 11.07 3.82 -16.11
C LEU A 324 11.50 3.27 -17.48
N LEU A 325 11.89 1.99 -17.54
CA LEU A 325 12.28 1.33 -18.79
C LEU A 325 11.14 0.51 -19.42
N VAL A 326 10.09 0.22 -18.65
CA VAL A 326 8.93 -0.56 -19.09
C VAL A 326 7.75 0.39 -19.26
N THR A 327 7.14 0.41 -20.44
CA THR A 327 6.02 1.31 -20.79
C THR A 327 4.66 0.77 -20.36
N ASN A 328 4.57 -0.52 -20.01
CA ASN A 328 3.36 -1.18 -19.52
C ASN A 328 3.73 -2.35 -18.57
N PRO A 329 4.23 -2.06 -17.35
CA PRO A 329 4.60 -3.11 -16.40
C PRO A 329 3.37 -3.93 -15.97
N ASP A 330 3.61 -5.20 -15.70
CA ASP A 330 2.70 -6.16 -15.07
C ASP A 330 3.51 -6.79 -13.94
N SER A 331 3.43 -6.16 -12.77
CA SER A 331 4.36 -6.35 -11.66
C SER A 331 4.13 -7.68 -10.92
N ASP A 332 2.92 -8.23 -10.97
CA ASP A 332 2.59 -9.53 -10.40
C ASP A 332 2.43 -10.67 -11.44
N GLY A 333 2.38 -10.33 -12.73
CA GLY A 333 2.41 -11.27 -13.84
C GLY A 333 1.07 -11.94 -14.12
N ASP A 334 -0.05 -11.34 -13.71
CA ASP A 334 -1.39 -11.90 -13.87
C ASP A 334 -2.00 -11.68 -15.28
N GLY A 335 -1.33 -10.88 -16.11
CA GLY A 335 -1.73 -10.52 -17.47
C GLY A 335 -2.54 -9.22 -17.56
N THR A 336 -2.82 -8.57 -16.42
CA THR A 336 -3.42 -7.25 -16.32
C THR A 336 -2.31 -6.23 -16.06
N PRO A 337 -2.09 -5.25 -16.96
CA PRO A 337 -1.03 -4.27 -16.71
C PRO A 337 -1.33 -3.40 -15.48
N ASP A 338 -0.28 -2.98 -14.77
CA ASP A 338 -0.35 -2.19 -13.52
C ASP A 338 -1.23 -0.93 -13.65
N SER A 339 -1.35 -0.37 -14.85
CA SER A 339 -2.18 0.80 -15.13
C SER A 339 -3.69 0.54 -15.08
N SER A 340 -4.09 -0.73 -15.23
CA SER A 340 -5.47 -1.22 -15.27
C SER A 340 -5.79 -2.20 -14.16
N ASP A 341 -4.78 -2.63 -13.41
CA ASP A 341 -4.88 -3.51 -12.27
C ASP A 341 -5.12 -2.70 -10.98
N CYS A 342 -6.10 -3.11 -10.18
CA CYS A 342 -6.36 -2.48 -8.90
C CYS A 342 -5.43 -2.95 -7.77
N ALA A 343 -4.76 -4.10 -7.91
CA ALA A 343 -3.72 -4.58 -7.02
C ALA A 343 -2.52 -5.09 -7.83
N PRO A 344 -1.71 -4.17 -8.42
CA PRO A 344 -0.55 -4.48 -9.29
C PRO A 344 0.56 -5.37 -8.71
N HIS A 345 0.41 -5.82 -7.46
CA HIS A 345 1.39 -6.61 -6.72
C HIS A 345 0.77 -7.89 -6.14
N ASP A 346 -0.46 -8.22 -6.53
CA ASP A 346 -1.21 -9.39 -6.07
C ASP A 346 -1.97 -10.02 -7.25
N ALA A 347 -1.33 -11.01 -7.89
CA ALA A 347 -1.86 -11.73 -9.05
C ALA A 347 -3.18 -12.48 -8.79
N GLY A 348 -3.66 -12.49 -7.54
CA GLY A 348 -4.99 -12.98 -7.19
C GLY A 348 -6.12 -11.98 -7.43
N VAL A 349 -5.82 -10.70 -7.69
CA VAL A 349 -6.80 -9.59 -7.63
C VAL A 349 -6.59 -8.50 -8.70
N ALA A 350 -7.04 -8.75 -9.92
CA ALA A 350 -6.96 -7.76 -11.01
C ALA A 350 -8.04 -6.66 -11.02
N SER A 351 -9.12 -6.78 -10.22
CA SER A 351 -10.35 -5.98 -10.41
C SER A 351 -11.05 -5.54 -9.13
N VAL A 352 -11.59 -4.32 -9.17
CA VAL A 352 -12.32 -3.71 -8.05
C VAL A 352 -13.70 -4.37 -7.92
N ASN A 353 -13.97 -4.95 -6.75
CA ASN A 353 -15.26 -5.52 -6.39
C ASN A 353 -15.99 -4.63 -5.37
N THR A 354 -17.32 -4.70 -5.37
CA THR A 354 -18.15 -3.99 -4.40
C THR A 354 -18.60 -4.92 -3.29
N PHE A 355 -18.38 -4.52 -2.05
CA PHE A 355 -18.85 -5.20 -0.84
C PHE A 355 -19.81 -4.31 -0.06
N TYR A 356 -20.60 -4.91 0.83
CA TYR A 356 -21.58 -4.25 1.68
C TYR A 356 -21.06 -4.21 3.11
N ILE A 357 -21.27 -3.11 3.84
CA ILE A 357 -20.83 -2.99 5.24
C ILE A 357 -21.58 -4.02 6.09
N ASP A 358 -20.86 -4.74 6.96
CA ASP A 358 -21.35 -5.74 7.93
C ASP A 358 -20.74 -5.39 9.30
N SER A 359 -21.33 -4.38 9.98
CA SER A 359 -20.76 -3.77 11.18
C SER A 359 -20.92 -4.65 12.41
N ASP A 360 -21.95 -5.48 12.47
CA ASP A 360 -22.21 -6.40 13.57
C ASP A 360 -21.64 -7.83 13.39
N ARG A 361 -21.17 -8.14 12.18
CA ARG A 361 -20.44 -9.35 11.79
C ARG A 361 -21.29 -10.62 11.82
N ASP A 362 -22.56 -10.52 11.45
CA ASP A 362 -23.45 -11.67 11.31
C ASP A 362 -23.34 -12.37 9.94
N GLY A 363 -22.67 -11.73 8.97
CA GLY A 363 -22.44 -12.22 7.61
C GLY A 363 -23.43 -11.71 6.56
N LEU A 364 -24.35 -10.83 6.94
CA LEU A 364 -25.24 -10.08 6.05
C LEU A 364 -24.75 -8.63 5.95
N GLY A 365 -24.88 -8.04 4.77
CA GLY A 365 -24.45 -6.65 4.57
C GLY A 365 -25.62 -5.69 4.48
N SER A 366 -25.40 -4.45 4.89
CA SER A 366 -26.37 -3.37 4.73
C SER A 366 -26.43 -2.87 3.28
N THR A 367 -27.26 -1.87 3.00
CA THR A 367 -27.30 -1.23 1.68
C THR A 367 -26.09 -0.32 1.41
N ASN A 368 -25.26 -0.05 2.41
CA ASN A 368 -24.08 0.77 2.26
C ASN A 368 -22.96 -0.06 1.63
N THR A 369 -22.37 0.44 0.56
CA THR A 369 -21.36 -0.29 -0.21
C THR A 369 -19.99 0.37 -0.17
N GLN A 370 -18.95 -0.44 -0.28
CA GLN A 370 -17.59 0.01 -0.53
C GLN A 370 -16.95 -0.78 -1.67
N SER A 371 -16.33 -0.06 -2.60
CA SER A 371 -15.52 -0.65 -3.66
C SER A 371 -14.11 -0.91 -3.15
N MET A 372 -13.61 -2.13 -3.33
CA MET A 372 -12.32 -2.59 -2.85
C MET A 372 -11.65 -3.48 -3.87
N CYS A 373 -10.33 -3.43 -3.94
CA CYS A 373 -9.55 -4.41 -4.68
C CYS A 373 -9.38 -5.68 -3.85
N ALA A 374 -10.40 -6.56 -3.88
CA ALA A 374 -10.37 -7.85 -3.20
C ALA A 374 -11.36 -8.81 -3.87
N VAL A 375 -11.06 -10.11 -3.90
CA VAL A 375 -11.95 -11.15 -4.47
C VAL A 375 -12.96 -11.73 -3.48
N SER A 376 -12.79 -11.45 -2.19
CA SER A 376 -13.68 -11.90 -1.10
C SER A 376 -13.93 -10.76 -0.12
N ALA A 377 -15.11 -10.75 0.49
CA ALA A 377 -15.48 -9.72 1.47
C ALA A 377 -14.51 -9.74 2.66
N PRO A 378 -13.82 -8.62 2.96
CA PRO A 378 -12.98 -8.50 4.15
C PRO A 378 -13.81 -8.56 5.43
N GLN A 379 -13.13 -8.71 6.59
CA GLN A 379 -13.82 -8.64 7.87
C GLN A 379 -14.52 -7.28 8.04
N GLY A 380 -15.79 -7.32 8.43
CA GLY A 380 -16.65 -6.12 8.52
C GLY A 380 -17.41 -5.81 7.22
N TYR A 381 -17.37 -6.71 6.24
CA TYR A 381 -18.12 -6.60 5.00
C TYR A 381 -18.76 -7.93 4.60
N ALA A 382 -19.82 -7.86 3.81
CA ALA A 382 -20.50 -8.99 3.19
C ALA A 382 -20.59 -8.82 1.66
N THR A 383 -21.00 -9.90 0.98
CA THR A 383 -21.21 -9.93 -0.48
C THR A 383 -22.68 -9.72 -0.88
N ASN A 384 -23.56 -9.45 0.09
CA ASN A 384 -25.00 -9.27 -0.07
C ASN A 384 -25.47 -8.01 0.66
N ALA A 385 -26.66 -7.53 0.30
CA ALA A 385 -27.32 -6.37 0.91
C ALA A 385 -28.55 -6.79 1.73
N ASP A 386 -28.43 -7.92 2.43
CA ASP A 386 -29.58 -8.63 3.00
C ASP A 386 -29.86 -8.27 4.47
N ASP A 387 -29.04 -7.43 5.09
CA ASP A 387 -29.16 -7.06 6.50
C ASP A 387 -30.26 -6.02 6.75
N CYS A 388 -31.07 -6.27 7.79
CA CYS A 388 -32.12 -5.39 8.24
C CYS A 388 -31.68 -4.39 9.32
N ASP A 389 -30.66 -4.70 10.11
CA ASP A 389 -30.07 -3.82 11.12
C ASP A 389 -28.59 -4.16 11.33
N ASP A 390 -27.75 -3.47 10.57
CA ASP A 390 -26.28 -3.56 10.55
C ASP A 390 -25.60 -3.33 11.92
N THR A 391 -26.36 -2.97 12.95
CA THR A 391 -25.83 -2.74 14.31
C THR A 391 -26.18 -3.84 15.31
N SER A 392 -26.94 -4.86 14.91
CA SER A 392 -27.51 -5.86 15.81
C SER A 392 -27.51 -7.26 15.18
N PRO A 393 -26.60 -8.17 15.61
CA PRO A 393 -26.43 -9.50 14.97
C PRO A 393 -27.58 -10.47 15.31
N SER A 394 -28.61 -9.96 15.98
CA SER A 394 -29.84 -10.66 16.31
C SER A 394 -31.00 -10.31 15.36
N ILE A 395 -30.87 -9.23 14.59
CA ILE A 395 -31.82 -8.77 13.60
C ILE A 395 -31.24 -9.08 12.21
N LEU A 396 -31.35 -10.35 11.83
CA LEU A 396 -30.89 -10.85 10.54
C LEU A 396 -31.72 -10.27 9.38
N GLY A 397 -31.52 -10.81 8.18
CA GLY A 397 -32.28 -10.40 7.00
C GLY A 397 -33.79 -10.67 7.05
N LYS A 398 -34.48 -10.14 6.02
CA LYS A 398 -35.95 -10.08 5.92
C LYS A 398 -36.64 -11.42 6.28
N GLN A 399 -37.63 -11.35 7.16
CA GLN A 399 -38.45 -12.48 7.61
C GLN A 399 -39.92 -12.25 7.27
N ASN A 400 -40.73 -13.30 7.44
CA ASN A 400 -42.17 -13.20 7.30
C ASN A 400 -42.77 -12.52 8.55
N TYR A 401 -43.47 -11.41 8.33
CA TYR A 401 -44.19 -10.66 9.35
C TYR A 401 -45.68 -10.55 8.99
N TYR A 402 -46.52 -10.44 10.00
CA TYR A 402 -47.98 -10.32 9.92
C TYR A 402 -48.40 -9.01 10.58
N ARG A 403 -49.43 -8.35 10.03
CA ARG A 403 -49.91 -7.07 10.57
C ARG A 403 -50.47 -7.29 11.97
N ASP A 404 -50.07 -6.43 12.89
CA ASP A 404 -50.56 -6.33 14.27
C ASP A 404 -51.20 -4.94 14.42
N GLY A 405 -52.50 -4.89 14.21
CA GLY A 405 -53.30 -3.69 14.02
C GLY A 405 -53.75 -3.03 15.30
N ASP A 406 -53.92 -3.80 16.38
CA ASP A 406 -54.29 -3.33 17.71
C ASP A 406 -53.09 -3.29 18.67
N GLY A 407 -52.02 -4.05 18.41
CA GLY A 407 -50.77 -4.00 19.17
C GLY A 407 -50.67 -5.04 20.28
N ASP A 408 -51.49 -6.09 20.25
CA ASP A 408 -51.51 -7.15 21.29
C ASP A 408 -50.35 -8.15 21.17
N GLY A 409 -49.54 -8.04 20.11
CA GLY A 409 -48.41 -8.92 19.83
C GLY A 409 -48.75 -10.15 19.00
N ASN A 410 -49.99 -10.28 18.51
CA ASN A 410 -50.45 -11.34 17.62
C ASN A 410 -50.80 -10.74 16.26
N GLY A 411 -50.28 -11.32 15.19
CA GLY A 411 -50.51 -10.81 13.84
C GLY A 411 -51.58 -11.60 13.11
N ILE A 412 -52.18 -11.00 12.08
CA ILE A 412 -53.18 -11.63 11.22
C ILE A 412 -52.89 -11.43 9.72
N GLY A 413 -53.30 -12.40 8.91
CA GLY A 413 -53.37 -12.29 7.45
C GLY A 413 -52.26 -12.99 6.69
N ASP A 414 -51.99 -12.51 5.47
CA ASP A 414 -50.93 -13.03 4.61
C ASP A 414 -49.57 -12.48 5.07
N PRO A 415 -48.51 -13.31 5.08
CA PRO A 415 -47.18 -12.85 5.50
C PRO A 415 -46.58 -11.87 4.49
N ILE A 416 -45.90 -10.85 5.01
CA ILE A 416 -45.10 -9.89 4.25
C ILE A 416 -43.63 -10.14 4.58
N LEU A 417 -42.80 -10.34 3.54
CA LEU A 417 -41.36 -10.50 3.70
C LEU A 417 -40.71 -9.13 3.85
N MET A 418 -40.27 -8.78 5.06
CA MET A 418 -39.69 -7.47 5.37
C MET A 418 -38.78 -7.50 6.61
N CYS A 419 -38.13 -6.37 6.88
CA CYS A 419 -37.39 -6.14 8.12
C CYS A 419 -38.36 -5.84 9.28
N PRO A 420 -37.92 -5.99 10.55
CA PRO A 420 -38.76 -5.68 11.70
C PRO A 420 -39.32 -4.25 11.60
N ALA A 421 -40.62 -4.11 11.78
CA ALA A 421 -41.32 -2.84 11.68
C ALA A 421 -42.44 -2.77 12.70
N VAL A 422 -42.68 -1.58 13.26
CA VAL A 422 -43.77 -1.33 14.23
C VAL A 422 -45.12 -1.63 13.58
N GLY A 423 -46.02 -2.30 14.32
CA GLY A 423 -47.33 -2.74 13.84
C GLY A 423 -47.30 -4.07 13.08
N TYR A 424 -46.23 -4.86 13.25
CA TYR A 424 -46.12 -6.20 12.69
C TYR A 424 -45.39 -7.15 13.65
N VAL A 425 -45.76 -8.43 13.62
CA VAL A 425 -45.16 -9.49 14.45
C VAL A 425 -44.87 -10.75 13.63
N ASP A 426 -44.01 -11.64 14.15
CA ASP A 426 -43.52 -12.84 13.47
C ASP A 426 -44.49 -14.04 13.51
N ASN A 427 -45.72 -13.82 13.99
CA ASN A 427 -46.71 -14.86 14.22
C ASN A 427 -48.09 -14.49 13.62
N ASN A 428 -48.84 -15.52 13.21
CA ASN A 428 -50.19 -15.38 12.64
C ASN A 428 -51.22 -15.97 13.60
N ARG A 429 -51.30 -15.40 14.81
CA ARG A 429 -52.13 -15.93 15.91
C ARG A 429 -53.37 -15.12 16.18
N ASP A 430 -53.47 -13.93 15.59
CA ASP A 430 -54.62 -13.07 15.81
C ASP A 430 -55.83 -13.52 14.98
N THR A 431 -56.99 -13.41 15.60
CA THR A 431 -58.31 -13.68 15.02
C THR A 431 -59.10 -12.42 14.70
N ASN A 432 -58.73 -11.27 15.28
CA ASN A 432 -59.40 -9.98 15.09
C ASN A 432 -58.50 -8.79 15.44
N ASP A 433 -58.00 -8.12 14.39
CA ASP A 433 -57.05 -6.99 14.40
C ASP A 433 -57.58 -5.65 14.99
N ARG A 434 -58.60 -5.72 15.85
CA ARG A 434 -59.32 -4.60 16.48
C ARG A 434 -59.73 -4.89 17.93
N ASP A 435 -59.18 -5.95 18.52
CA ASP A 435 -59.64 -6.57 19.78
C ASP A 435 -58.41 -7.00 20.58
N PHE A 436 -57.79 -6.02 21.26
CA PHE A 436 -56.47 -6.15 21.88
C PHE A 436 -56.40 -7.25 22.95
N ASP A 437 -57.49 -7.49 23.70
CA ASP A 437 -57.51 -8.51 24.76
C ASP A 437 -58.29 -9.79 24.38
N ASN A 438 -58.78 -9.85 23.13
CA ASN A 438 -59.43 -10.99 22.48
C ASN A 438 -60.65 -11.50 23.25
N ASP A 439 -61.42 -10.58 23.83
CA ASP A 439 -62.63 -10.86 24.60
C ASP A 439 -63.92 -10.83 23.75
N GLY A 440 -63.78 -10.42 22.48
CA GLY A 440 -64.85 -10.32 21.48
C GLY A 440 -65.49 -8.94 21.37
N PHE A 441 -64.92 -7.90 21.98
CA PHE A 441 -65.39 -6.52 21.94
C PHE A 441 -64.40 -5.64 21.16
N GLU A 442 -64.88 -4.95 20.11
CA GLU A 442 -63.99 -4.19 19.21
C GLU A 442 -63.82 -2.72 19.66
N SER A 443 -62.59 -2.21 19.59
CA SER A 443 -62.30 -0.81 19.89
C SER A 443 -62.75 0.13 18.74
N GLY A 444 -63.44 1.23 19.08
CA GLY A 444 -63.72 2.35 18.16
C GLY A 444 -64.83 2.19 17.12
N VAL A 445 -65.72 1.19 17.21
CA VAL A 445 -66.84 1.00 16.25
C VAL A 445 -68.16 1.60 16.77
N PRO A 446 -68.74 2.63 16.11
CA PRO A 446 -70.04 3.17 16.51
C PRO A 446 -71.18 2.15 16.32
N GLY A 447 -71.68 1.58 17.42
CA GLY A 447 -72.84 0.68 17.43
C GLY A 447 -72.54 -0.80 17.70
N SER A 448 -71.29 -1.18 17.97
CA SER A 448 -70.94 -2.45 18.62
C SER A 448 -70.78 -2.26 20.14
N LEU A 449 -70.68 -3.36 20.90
CA LEU A 449 -70.38 -3.30 22.33
C LEU A 449 -68.96 -2.72 22.49
N VAL A 450 -68.88 -1.50 23.02
CA VAL A 450 -67.64 -0.73 23.17
C VAL A 450 -66.85 -1.29 24.34
N ASP A 451 -65.63 -1.78 24.09
CA ASP A 451 -64.68 -2.06 25.14
C ASP A 451 -64.20 -0.74 25.77
N CYS A 452 -64.22 -0.67 27.09
CA CYS A 452 -63.84 0.52 27.85
C CYS A 452 -62.40 0.44 28.37
N ASP A 453 -61.79 -0.74 28.39
CA ASP A 453 -60.39 -0.95 28.80
C ASP A 453 -59.78 -2.10 27.99
N ASP A 454 -59.19 -1.74 26.85
CA ASP A 454 -58.51 -2.63 25.91
C ASP A 454 -57.37 -3.46 26.56
N THR A 455 -57.03 -3.24 27.84
CA THR A 455 -56.01 -4.02 28.56
C THR A 455 -56.59 -5.03 29.55
N ASN A 456 -57.91 -5.09 29.70
CA ASN A 456 -58.57 -5.91 30.71
C ASN A 456 -59.84 -6.61 30.19
N PRO A 457 -59.79 -7.93 29.95
CA PRO A 457 -60.86 -8.70 29.29
C PRO A 457 -62.13 -8.90 30.14
N ASN A 458 -62.23 -8.17 31.26
CA ASN A 458 -63.38 -8.17 32.16
C ASN A 458 -64.10 -6.81 32.22
N ILE A 459 -63.62 -5.76 31.56
CA ILE A 459 -64.16 -4.39 31.68
C ILE A 459 -64.78 -3.94 30.35
N HIS A 460 -65.96 -4.50 30.06
CA HIS A 460 -66.70 -4.23 28.81
C HIS A 460 -67.57 -2.95 28.87
N GLY A 461 -67.39 -2.10 29.90
CA GLY A 461 -68.22 -0.94 30.16
C GLY A 461 -67.76 -0.08 31.35
N PRO A 462 -68.34 1.11 31.58
CA PRO A 462 -67.82 2.07 32.56
C PRO A 462 -67.87 1.54 34.01
N VAL A 463 -66.79 1.80 34.75
CA VAL A 463 -66.55 1.35 36.14
C VAL A 463 -66.40 2.54 37.10
N ASN A 464 -66.41 2.29 38.42
CA ASN A 464 -66.32 3.31 39.46
C ASN A 464 -64.88 3.85 39.61
N TYR A 465 -64.71 5.17 39.49
CA TYR A 465 -63.50 5.91 39.82
C TYR A 465 -63.74 6.88 40.98
N TYR A 466 -62.74 7.05 41.86
CA TYR A 466 -62.80 7.95 43.02
C TYR A 466 -61.82 9.10 42.85
N ARG A 467 -62.11 10.26 43.44
CA ARG A 467 -61.22 11.41 43.35
C ARG A 467 -59.96 11.17 44.22
N ASP A 468 -58.82 11.64 43.72
CA ASP A 468 -57.48 11.62 44.30
C ASP A 468 -56.72 12.83 43.71
N ALA A 469 -56.86 13.98 44.34
CA ALA A 469 -56.44 15.27 43.79
C ALA A 469 -55.02 15.69 44.16
N ASP A 470 -54.48 15.14 45.24
CA ASP A 470 -53.06 15.27 45.54
C ASP A 470 -52.23 14.15 44.90
N ALA A 471 -52.84 13.04 44.47
CA ALA A 471 -52.25 11.87 43.82
C ALA A 471 -51.54 10.89 44.78
N ASP A 472 -51.98 10.85 46.05
CA ASP A 472 -51.40 9.98 47.09
C ASP A 472 -51.91 8.52 47.04
N GLY A 473 -52.86 8.23 46.14
CA GLY A 473 -53.45 6.91 45.93
C GLY A 473 -54.57 6.54 46.91
N LYS A 474 -55.01 7.46 47.77
CA LYS A 474 -56.17 7.31 48.65
C LYS A 474 -57.42 7.89 47.97
N ARG A 475 -58.58 7.35 48.31
CA ARG A 475 -59.85 7.74 47.68
C ARG A 475 -60.57 8.80 48.49
N PHE A 476 -61.07 9.84 47.81
CA PHE A 476 -61.92 10.89 48.34
C PHE A 476 -63.30 10.94 47.66
N GLY A 477 -64.35 11.10 48.46
CA GLY A 477 -65.72 11.35 47.98
C GLY A 477 -66.47 10.15 47.36
N GLU A 478 -67.56 10.48 46.65
CA GLU A 478 -68.43 9.52 45.95
C GLU A 478 -67.87 9.18 44.55
N PRO A 479 -68.07 7.95 44.06
CA PRO A 479 -67.49 7.50 42.79
C PRO A 479 -68.19 8.12 41.57
N GLN A 480 -67.44 8.28 40.48
CA GLN A 480 -67.94 8.59 39.14
C GLN A 480 -67.78 7.38 38.20
N LEU A 481 -68.78 7.15 37.35
CA LEU A 481 -68.76 6.07 36.36
C LEU A 481 -68.02 6.55 35.10
N MET A 482 -66.88 5.95 34.77
CA MET A 482 -66.06 6.33 33.61
C MET A 482 -65.44 5.09 32.96
N CYS A 483 -65.10 5.18 31.67
CA CYS A 483 -64.40 4.09 30.96
C CYS A 483 -62.89 4.14 31.19
N ALA A 484 -62.31 5.32 31.41
CA ALA A 484 -60.91 5.49 31.78
C ALA A 484 -60.77 6.60 32.83
N ALA A 485 -59.66 6.61 33.56
CA ALA A 485 -59.32 7.68 34.50
C ALA A 485 -59.30 9.03 33.77
N SER A 486 -59.88 10.06 34.38
CA SER A 486 -59.88 11.41 33.83
C SER A 486 -59.58 12.42 34.94
N GLY A 487 -58.43 13.08 34.85
CA GLY A 487 -57.95 14.01 35.87
C GLY A 487 -57.57 13.30 37.17
N ASP A 488 -57.91 13.93 38.29
CA ASP A 488 -57.68 13.51 39.67
C ASP A 488 -58.50 12.27 40.08
N TYR A 489 -58.63 11.22 39.26
CA TYR A 489 -59.53 10.10 39.55
C TYR A 489 -58.85 8.73 39.40
N ILE A 490 -58.87 7.91 40.46
CA ILE A 490 -58.24 6.59 40.54
C ILE A 490 -59.24 5.42 40.59
N LEU A 491 -58.81 4.26 40.11
CA LEU A 491 -59.59 3.02 40.08
C LEU A 491 -59.28 2.15 41.32
N SER A 492 -59.93 2.40 42.46
CA SER A 492 -59.69 1.57 43.66
C SER A 492 -60.80 1.58 44.71
N GLU A 493 -61.67 0.58 44.68
CA GLU A 493 -62.63 0.30 45.76
C GLU A 493 -61.95 -0.17 47.08
N LEU A 494 -60.62 -0.38 47.08
CA LEU A 494 -59.85 -0.88 48.22
C LEU A 494 -58.87 0.15 48.82
N SER A 495 -58.63 1.29 48.17
CA SER A 495 -57.71 2.32 48.70
C SER A 495 -58.19 2.90 50.04
N PRO A 496 -57.29 3.35 50.93
CA PRO A 496 -57.69 4.02 52.17
C PRO A 496 -58.54 5.26 51.88
N ILE A 497 -59.39 5.66 52.84
CA ILE A 497 -60.13 6.93 52.73
C ILE A 497 -59.15 8.05 53.03
N ASP A 498 -59.08 9.01 52.11
CA ASP A 498 -58.38 10.24 52.35
C ASP A 498 -59.23 11.19 53.22
N VAL A 499 -58.62 11.73 54.27
CA VAL A 499 -59.23 12.71 55.17
C VAL A 499 -59.06 14.15 54.69
N ASN A 500 -58.10 14.41 53.78
CA ASN A 500 -57.86 15.70 53.17
C ASN A 500 -57.18 15.55 51.79
N ASP A 501 -57.99 15.59 50.73
CA ASP A 501 -57.63 15.43 49.29
C ASP A 501 -56.72 16.53 48.71
N ASN A 502 -55.98 17.25 49.56
CA ASN A 502 -55.05 18.34 49.19
C ASN A 502 -53.74 18.30 50.03
N ASP A 503 -53.42 17.20 50.70
CA ASP A 503 -52.32 17.05 51.67
C ASP A 503 -51.62 15.70 51.47
N PHE A 504 -50.65 15.67 50.55
CA PHE A 504 -50.06 14.46 49.98
C PHE A 504 -49.29 13.61 51.01
N ASP A 505 -48.54 14.23 51.91
CA ASP A 505 -47.70 13.53 52.89
C ASP A 505 -48.31 13.54 54.31
N ASN A 506 -49.48 14.17 54.48
CA ASN A 506 -50.29 14.20 55.68
C ASN A 506 -49.53 14.80 56.89
N ASP A 507 -48.67 15.79 56.64
CA ASP A 507 -47.96 16.57 57.65
C ASP A 507 -48.81 17.74 58.22
N SER A 508 -50.04 17.89 57.71
CA SER A 508 -51.02 18.94 58.04
C SER A 508 -50.73 20.32 57.41
N ILE A 509 -49.89 20.38 56.38
CA ILE A 509 -49.63 21.55 55.54
C ILE A 509 -50.21 21.26 54.14
N GLU A 510 -51.10 22.12 53.66
CA GLU A 510 -51.72 21.94 52.34
C GLU A 510 -50.64 21.98 51.24
N LYS A 511 -50.85 21.23 50.14
CA LYS A 511 -49.94 21.07 48.99
C LYS A 511 -49.35 22.38 48.42
N ASP A 512 -49.99 23.52 48.66
CA ASP A 512 -49.55 24.84 48.19
C ASP A 512 -48.64 25.60 49.19
N SER A 513 -48.40 25.04 50.36
CA SER A 513 -47.71 25.66 51.50
C SER A 513 -46.50 24.87 52.01
N ASP A 514 -46.26 23.68 51.48
CA ASP A 514 -45.11 22.82 51.74
C ASP A 514 -44.03 23.01 50.64
N CYS A 515 -42.74 22.91 51.00
CA CYS A 515 -41.63 23.10 50.07
C CYS A 515 -41.29 21.83 49.26
N ASP A 516 -41.60 20.62 49.77
CA ASP A 516 -41.38 19.33 49.09
C ASP A 516 -42.45 18.33 49.49
N ASP A 517 -43.51 18.25 48.67
CA ASP A 517 -44.70 17.44 48.88
C ASP A 517 -44.43 15.93 48.91
N HIS A 518 -43.21 15.48 48.62
CA HIS A 518 -42.79 14.08 48.72
C HIS A 518 -41.92 13.80 49.95
N ASN A 519 -41.68 14.79 50.82
CA ASN A 519 -40.76 14.68 51.93
C ASN A 519 -41.21 15.50 53.15
N SER A 520 -41.90 14.82 54.07
CA SER A 520 -42.41 15.34 55.35
C SER A 520 -41.38 15.92 56.34
N SER A 521 -40.11 16.02 55.93
CA SER A 521 -39.03 16.63 56.69
C SER A 521 -38.63 18.02 56.16
N VAL A 522 -39.11 18.43 54.99
CA VAL A 522 -38.72 19.67 54.31
C VAL A 522 -39.91 20.64 54.28
N THR A 523 -40.34 21.04 55.47
CA THR A 523 -41.47 21.96 55.66
C THR A 523 -41.09 23.44 55.42
N GLY A 524 -39.96 23.73 54.76
CA GLY A 524 -39.40 25.08 54.59
C GLY A 524 -38.07 25.16 53.81
N PRO A 525 -37.63 26.36 53.35
CA PRO A 525 -36.49 26.51 52.42
C PRO A 525 -35.13 26.06 52.98
N VAL A 526 -34.31 25.44 52.12
CA VAL A 526 -32.96 24.89 52.41
C VAL A 526 -31.89 25.49 51.48
N ASN A 527 -30.59 25.29 51.79
CA ASN A 527 -29.47 25.87 51.03
C ASN A 527 -29.17 25.10 49.74
N PHE A 528 -29.09 25.82 48.62
CA PHE A 528 -28.59 25.34 47.33
C PHE A 528 -27.37 26.14 46.88
N TYR A 529 -26.47 25.54 46.12
CA TYR A 529 -25.26 26.15 45.59
C TYR A 529 -25.28 26.17 44.07
N MET A 530 -24.63 27.16 43.44
CA MET A 530 -24.54 27.24 41.98
C MET A 530 -23.60 26.15 41.44
N ASP A 531 -23.98 25.58 40.31
CA ASP A 531 -23.30 24.55 39.52
C ASP A 531 -23.73 24.74 38.06
N ALA A 532 -23.17 25.77 37.43
CA ALA A 532 -23.59 26.24 36.11
C ALA A 532 -22.99 25.39 34.97
N ASP A 533 -21.82 24.81 35.18
CA ASP A 533 -21.22 23.85 34.25
C ASP A 533 -21.65 22.39 34.49
N HIS A 534 -22.37 22.10 35.58
CA HIS A 534 -22.86 20.77 35.95
C HIS A 534 -21.75 19.75 36.25
N ASP A 535 -20.58 20.21 36.71
CA ASP A 535 -19.48 19.35 37.16
C ASP A 535 -19.74 18.76 38.57
N GLY A 536 -20.78 19.25 39.24
CA GLY A 536 -21.23 18.78 40.55
C GLY A 536 -20.42 19.34 41.72
N LYS A 537 -19.58 20.35 41.51
CA LYS A 537 -18.92 21.12 42.55
C LYS A 537 -19.77 22.35 42.89
N ARG A 538 -19.52 22.96 44.06
CA ARG A 538 -20.29 24.13 44.51
C ARG A 538 -19.53 25.42 44.26
N PHE A 539 -20.20 26.39 43.64
CA PHE A 539 -19.71 27.74 43.45
C PHE A 539 -20.50 28.77 44.28
N GLY A 540 -19.78 29.75 44.83
CA GLY A 540 -20.37 30.91 45.48
C GLY A 540 -21.06 30.68 46.85
N GLU A 541 -21.81 31.69 47.27
CA GLU A 541 -22.61 31.66 48.50
C GLU A 541 -23.97 30.97 48.27
N PRO A 542 -24.48 30.20 49.25
CA PRO A 542 -25.71 29.44 49.07
C PRO A 542 -26.95 30.35 48.96
N GLN A 543 -27.94 29.91 48.19
CA GLN A 543 -29.28 30.48 48.13
C GLN A 543 -30.30 29.61 48.84
N LEU A 544 -31.22 30.25 49.57
CA LEU A 544 -32.26 29.55 50.33
C LEU A 544 -33.51 29.37 49.44
N MET A 545 -33.86 28.12 49.11
CA MET A 545 -34.97 27.79 48.19
C MET A 545 -35.75 26.55 48.66
N CYS A 546 -37.00 26.39 48.21
CA CYS A 546 -37.81 25.20 48.49
C CYS A 546 -37.42 24.02 47.61
N ILE A 547 -37.26 24.26 46.31
CA ILE A 547 -36.87 23.30 45.28
C ILE A 547 -35.70 23.85 44.47
N ALA A 548 -34.93 22.96 43.84
CA ALA A 548 -33.87 23.36 42.91
C ALA A 548 -34.46 24.27 41.81
N SER A 549 -33.79 25.39 41.53
CA SER A 549 -34.22 26.34 40.50
C SER A 549 -33.02 26.75 39.66
N GLY A 550 -33.04 26.40 38.38
CA GLY A 550 -31.93 26.68 37.46
C GLY A 550 -30.69 25.85 37.80
N GLU A 551 -29.53 26.47 37.69
CA GLU A 551 -28.19 25.88 37.89
C GLU A 551 -27.81 25.74 39.37
N TYR A 552 -28.77 25.41 40.24
CA TYR A 552 -28.55 25.35 41.69
C TYR A 552 -28.81 23.94 42.23
N ILE A 553 -27.79 23.32 42.85
CA ILE A 553 -27.79 21.94 43.36
C ILE A 553 -27.79 21.86 44.89
N LEU A 554 -28.36 20.78 45.43
CA LEU A 554 -28.50 20.53 46.88
C LEU A 554 -27.37 19.62 47.41
N LEU A 555 -26.19 20.17 47.72
CA LEU A 555 -25.02 19.36 48.11
C LEU A 555 -24.19 20.00 49.23
N GLU A 556 -24.44 19.59 50.48
CA GLU A 556 -23.68 20.07 51.65
C GLU A 556 -22.23 19.51 51.73
N SER A 557 -21.87 18.49 50.94
CA SER A 557 -20.59 17.76 51.06
C SER A 557 -19.59 17.93 49.91
N ASN A 558 -19.91 18.65 48.84
CA ASN A 558 -19.10 18.63 47.61
C ASN A 558 -17.91 19.62 47.60
N PRO A 559 -16.93 19.47 46.69
CA PRO A 559 -15.77 20.37 46.59
C PRO A 559 -16.17 21.81 46.18
N ILE A 560 -15.32 22.79 46.50
CA ILE A 560 -15.50 24.18 46.01
C ILE A 560 -14.97 24.25 44.59
N ASP A 561 -15.77 24.82 43.70
CA ASP A 561 -15.36 25.12 42.34
C ASP A 561 -14.64 26.48 42.24
N ALA A 562 -13.61 26.54 41.40
CA ALA A 562 -12.81 27.74 41.17
C ALA A 562 -13.40 28.64 40.08
N ASN A 563 -14.12 28.07 39.10
CA ASN A 563 -14.73 28.79 38.00
C ASN A 563 -15.92 28.00 37.41
N ASP A 564 -17.14 28.42 37.74
CA ASP A 564 -18.41 27.71 37.47
C ASP A 564 -18.83 27.71 35.99
N HIS A 565 -17.90 28.05 35.11
CA HIS A 565 -18.08 28.11 33.66
C HIS A 565 -16.90 27.44 32.97
N ASP A 566 -16.24 26.47 33.61
CA ASP A 566 -15.01 25.80 33.13
C ASP A 566 -15.00 24.37 33.67
N TYR A 567 -15.70 23.48 32.95
CA TYR A 567 -16.01 22.12 33.39
C TYR A 567 -14.76 21.28 33.68
N ASP A 568 -13.71 21.41 32.85
CA ASP A 568 -12.49 20.60 32.97
C ASP A 568 -11.28 21.34 33.58
N ASN A 569 -11.47 22.62 33.95
CA ASN A 569 -10.50 23.49 34.62
C ASN A 569 -9.20 23.73 33.81
N ASP A 570 -9.29 23.79 32.48
CA ASP A 570 -8.15 24.09 31.60
C ASP A 570 -7.91 25.61 31.41
N GLY A 571 -8.85 26.45 31.88
CA GLY A 571 -8.81 27.89 31.81
C GLY A 571 -9.50 28.51 30.60
N VAL A 572 -10.24 27.73 29.81
CA VAL A 572 -11.16 28.18 28.75
C VAL A 572 -12.60 28.08 29.28
N GLU A 573 -13.41 29.13 29.09
CA GLU A 573 -14.81 29.06 29.49
C GLU A 573 -15.58 28.07 28.60
N THR A 574 -16.51 27.30 29.17
CA THR A 574 -17.35 26.27 28.52
C THR A 574 -18.03 26.72 27.22
N LEU A 575 -18.35 28.00 27.08
CA LEU A 575 -18.95 28.54 25.85
C LEU A 575 -17.93 28.79 24.71
N LEU A 576 -16.64 28.76 25.02
CA LEU A 576 -15.51 29.02 24.11
C LEU A 576 -14.64 27.78 23.91
N ASP A 577 -14.87 26.73 24.71
CA ASP A 577 -14.21 25.45 24.62
C ASP A 577 -14.87 24.58 23.53
N CYS A 578 -14.03 23.95 22.72
CA CYS A 578 -14.48 23.01 21.71
C CYS A 578 -14.76 21.61 22.28
N ASN A 579 -14.24 21.28 23.46
CA ASN A 579 -14.57 20.06 24.19
C ASN A 579 -14.30 20.18 25.69
N ASP A 580 -15.32 20.62 26.43
CA ASP A 580 -15.37 20.76 27.89
C ASP A 580 -15.08 19.50 28.72
N THR A 581 -14.82 18.34 28.11
CA THR A 581 -14.49 17.11 28.85
C THR A 581 -13.03 16.70 28.69
N VAL A 582 -12.24 17.42 27.89
CA VAL A 582 -10.87 17.07 27.52
C VAL A 582 -9.95 18.29 27.59
N PRO A 583 -9.12 18.42 28.66
CA PRO A 583 -8.28 19.60 28.93
C PRO A 583 -7.18 19.93 27.90
N THR A 584 -7.12 19.22 26.79
CA THR A 584 -6.13 19.41 25.71
C THR A 584 -6.75 19.91 24.41
N VAL A 585 -8.08 19.99 24.33
CA VAL A 585 -8.80 20.42 23.12
C VAL A 585 -9.33 21.82 23.36
N LEU A 586 -8.47 22.82 23.12
CA LEU A 586 -8.81 24.23 23.33
C LEU A 586 -9.77 24.77 22.25
N GLY A 587 -10.15 26.04 22.39
CA GLY A 587 -11.11 26.75 21.53
C GLY A 587 -10.85 26.79 20.00
N PRO A 588 -11.73 27.47 19.24
CA PRO A 588 -11.90 27.24 17.80
C PRO A 588 -10.70 27.66 16.93
N THR A 589 -10.52 26.95 15.81
CA THR A 589 -9.41 27.13 14.84
C THR A 589 -9.91 27.75 13.52
N PRO A 590 -9.04 28.47 12.78
CA PRO A 590 -9.42 29.11 11.51
C PRO A 590 -9.58 28.08 10.38
N TYR A 591 -10.73 28.11 9.72
CA TYR A 591 -11.03 27.40 8.48
C TYR A 591 -11.38 28.38 7.35
N TYR A 592 -11.02 28.01 6.14
CA TYR A 592 -11.21 28.74 4.90
C TYR A 592 -12.17 27.97 3.99
N ILE A 593 -12.79 28.68 3.04
CA ILE A 593 -13.61 28.03 2.03
C ILE A 593 -12.71 27.15 1.16
N ASP A 594 -13.14 25.92 0.91
CA ASP A 594 -12.41 24.93 0.12
C ASP A 594 -13.45 24.14 -0.69
N ALA A 595 -13.89 24.78 -1.77
CA ALA A 595 -15.01 24.33 -2.58
C ALA A 595 -14.60 23.25 -3.58
N ASP A 596 -13.39 23.35 -4.14
CA ASP A 596 -12.81 22.32 -5.01
C ASP A 596 -12.09 21.20 -4.24
N SER A 597 -11.82 21.39 -2.94
CA SER A 597 -11.22 20.36 -2.07
C SER A 597 -9.74 20.07 -2.38
N ASP A 598 -8.99 21.06 -2.88
CA ASP A 598 -7.54 20.98 -3.07
C ASP A 598 -6.74 21.14 -1.76
N GLY A 599 -7.42 21.54 -0.68
CA GLY A 599 -6.86 21.74 0.65
C GLY A 599 -6.24 23.12 0.88
N LEU A 600 -6.32 24.02 -0.10
CA LEU A 600 -5.99 25.43 0.00
C LEU A 600 -7.25 26.26 0.14
N GLY A 601 -7.22 27.14 1.12
CA GLY A 601 -8.35 27.94 1.51
C GLY A 601 -8.48 29.22 0.70
N PHE A 602 -9.65 29.44 0.12
CA PHE A 602 -10.03 30.69 -0.52
C PHE A 602 -10.53 31.73 0.49
N GLY A 603 -10.04 32.97 0.34
CA GLY A 603 -10.58 34.12 1.05
C GLY A 603 -10.19 34.24 2.52
N ALA A 604 -11.06 34.86 3.32
CA ALA A 604 -10.81 35.12 4.75
C ALA A 604 -11.33 33.98 5.62
N PRO A 605 -10.56 33.52 6.63
CA PRO A 605 -10.98 32.39 7.45
C PRO A 605 -12.07 32.75 8.46
N GLN A 606 -12.85 31.75 8.85
CA GLN A 606 -13.78 31.77 9.98
C GLN A 606 -13.34 30.76 11.05
N LEU A 607 -13.69 30.99 12.32
CA LEU A 607 -13.28 30.14 13.43
C LEU A 607 -14.33 29.06 13.70
N PHE A 608 -13.92 27.78 13.71
CA PHE A 608 -14.77 26.65 14.07
C PHE A 608 -14.02 25.63 14.93
N CYS A 609 -14.76 24.83 15.69
CA CYS A 609 -14.20 23.68 16.41
C CYS A 609 -13.86 22.51 15.48
N SER A 610 -14.53 22.43 14.34
CA SER A 610 -14.29 21.45 13.28
C SER A 610 -14.73 22.01 11.93
N ALA A 611 -14.22 21.44 10.83
CA ALA A 611 -14.62 21.81 9.48
C ALA A 611 -16.16 21.81 9.35
N THR A 612 -16.72 22.91 8.82
CA THR A 612 -18.18 23.12 8.79
C THR A 612 -18.61 23.74 7.47
N GLY A 613 -19.55 23.08 6.79
CA GLY A 613 -20.12 23.58 5.53
C GLY A 613 -19.07 23.72 4.44
N GLU A 614 -18.97 24.92 3.86
CA GLU A 614 -17.98 25.24 2.81
C GLU A 614 -16.58 25.49 3.40
N TYR A 615 -16.44 25.66 4.71
CA TYR A 615 -15.18 25.95 5.39
C TYR A 615 -14.45 24.66 5.81
N LYS A 616 -13.53 24.16 4.97
CA LYS A 616 -12.86 22.87 5.18
C LYS A 616 -11.34 22.96 5.27
N ALA A 617 -10.68 23.89 4.58
CA ALA A 617 -9.23 24.03 4.63
C ALA A 617 -8.79 24.81 5.88
N THR A 618 -7.69 24.40 6.52
CA THR A 618 -7.06 25.13 7.65
C THR A 618 -5.88 25.99 7.22
N ILE A 619 -5.50 25.89 5.94
CA ILE A 619 -4.40 26.60 5.31
C ILE A 619 -4.99 27.50 4.23
N GLY A 620 -4.83 28.81 4.32
CA GLY A 620 -5.23 29.73 3.25
C GLY A 620 -4.18 29.84 2.14
N GLY A 621 -4.57 30.35 0.97
CA GLY A 621 -3.61 30.60 -0.11
C GLY A 621 -4.16 30.39 -1.51
N ASP A 622 -5.38 29.90 -1.62
CA ASP A 622 -6.04 29.70 -2.90
C ASP A 622 -6.46 31.06 -3.52
N THR A 623 -6.23 31.17 -4.82
CA THR A 623 -6.55 32.34 -5.64
C THR A 623 -7.85 32.18 -6.42
N ASN A 624 -8.37 30.96 -6.57
CA ASN A 624 -9.61 30.64 -7.26
C ASN A 624 -10.14 29.26 -6.84
N ASP A 625 -11.16 29.27 -5.97
CA ASP A 625 -11.80 28.12 -5.30
C ASP A 625 -12.58 27.16 -6.22
N ASN A 626 -12.32 27.20 -7.53
CA ASN A 626 -12.91 26.31 -8.53
C ASN A 626 -11.84 25.79 -9.50
N ASP A 627 -10.57 25.82 -9.11
CA ASP A 627 -9.36 25.59 -9.92
C ASP A 627 -8.42 24.71 -9.09
N TYR A 628 -8.78 23.44 -9.02
CA TYR A 628 -8.22 22.47 -8.08
C TYR A 628 -6.70 22.32 -8.18
N ASP A 629 -6.13 22.40 -9.38
CA ASP A 629 -4.69 22.25 -9.60
C ASP A 629 -3.96 23.59 -9.82
N ASN A 630 -4.69 24.70 -9.71
CA ASN A 630 -4.22 26.08 -9.82
C ASN A 630 -3.48 26.39 -11.14
N ASP A 631 -3.87 25.76 -12.25
CA ASP A 631 -3.29 25.99 -13.58
C ASP A 631 -3.91 27.19 -14.33
N GLY A 632 -5.02 27.73 -13.80
CA GLY A 632 -5.80 28.83 -14.37
C GLY A 632 -7.02 28.39 -15.16
N SER A 633 -7.28 27.09 -15.28
CA SER A 633 -8.46 26.50 -15.88
C SER A 633 -9.44 26.02 -14.80
N ILE A 634 -10.66 26.58 -14.81
CA ILE A 634 -11.68 26.18 -13.85
C ILE A 634 -12.18 24.75 -14.11
N THR A 635 -12.47 24.01 -13.04
CA THR A 635 -13.01 22.63 -12.99
C THR A 635 -14.04 22.26 -14.09
N PRO A 636 -14.98 23.13 -14.54
CA PRO A 636 -15.91 22.74 -15.61
C PRO A 636 -15.32 22.80 -17.04
N ARG A 637 -14.11 23.33 -17.21
CA ARG A 637 -13.45 23.59 -18.50
C ARG A 637 -12.05 22.99 -18.57
N ASP A 638 -11.46 22.72 -17.42
CA ASP A 638 -10.30 21.87 -17.32
C ASP A 638 -10.70 20.44 -17.68
N CYS A 639 -9.81 19.77 -18.37
CA CYS A 639 -10.03 18.42 -18.81
C CYS A 639 -9.41 17.38 -17.86
N ASN A 640 -8.52 17.79 -16.94
CA ASN A 640 -8.11 17.03 -15.76
C ASN A 640 -7.78 17.95 -14.57
N ASP A 641 -8.76 18.15 -13.68
CA ASP A 641 -8.69 19.02 -12.51
C ASP A 641 -7.57 18.69 -11.51
N HIS A 642 -6.90 17.54 -11.63
CA HIS A 642 -5.84 17.11 -10.70
C HIS A 642 -4.44 17.16 -11.34
N ASP A 643 -4.27 17.73 -12.53
CA ASP A 643 -3.00 17.79 -13.26
C ASP A 643 -2.85 19.13 -14.00
N ASN A 644 -2.09 20.04 -13.40
CA ASN A 644 -1.86 21.40 -13.90
C ASN A 644 -1.09 21.49 -15.23
N THR A 645 -0.79 20.36 -15.86
CA THR A 645 -0.22 20.29 -17.20
C THR A 645 -1.24 19.89 -18.27
N ALA A 646 -2.45 19.52 -17.87
CA ALA A 646 -3.45 18.84 -18.69
C ALA A 646 -4.77 19.62 -18.86
N SER A 647 -4.71 20.94 -19.07
CA SER A 647 -5.92 21.77 -19.29
C SER A 647 -6.60 21.65 -20.67
N THR A 648 -6.05 20.88 -21.63
CA THR A 648 -6.69 20.66 -22.95
C THR A 648 -6.52 19.24 -23.49
N ARG A 649 -7.51 18.74 -24.25
CA ARG A 649 -7.49 17.40 -24.86
C ARG A 649 -6.52 17.32 -26.06
N GLY A 650 -5.58 16.37 -26.01
CA GLY A 650 -4.65 16.03 -27.08
C GLY A 650 -5.09 14.82 -27.91
N LEU A 651 -4.52 14.69 -29.11
CA LEU A 651 -4.62 13.48 -29.95
C LEU A 651 -3.39 12.59 -29.74
N PHE A 652 -3.64 11.30 -29.60
CA PHE A 652 -2.67 10.25 -29.33
C PHE A 652 -2.94 9.08 -30.28
N TYR A 653 -1.91 8.44 -30.80
CA TYR A 653 -1.97 7.33 -31.77
C TYR A 653 -1.29 6.12 -31.15
N GLN A 654 -1.98 4.98 -31.16
CA GLN A 654 -1.52 3.77 -30.51
C GLN A 654 -0.18 3.34 -31.10
N ASP A 655 0.79 3.07 -30.24
CA ASP A 655 2.15 2.63 -30.55
C ASP A 655 2.28 1.21 -29.96
N SER A 656 1.87 0.23 -30.75
CA SER A 656 1.66 -1.14 -30.28
C SER A 656 2.96 -1.94 -30.20
N ASP A 657 3.95 -1.62 -31.04
CA ASP A 657 5.29 -2.21 -30.97
C ASP A 657 6.26 -1.39 -30.13
N GLY A 658 6.06 -0.08 -29.98
CA GLY A 658 6.83 0.78 -29.07
C GLY A 658 8.00 1.50 -29.74
N ASP A 659 8.00 1.61 -31.07
CA ASP A 659 9.07 2.25 -31.84
C ASP A 659 9.03 3.80 -31.80
N GLY A 660 7.97 4.36 -31.21
CA GLY A 660 7.75 5.80 -31.09
C GLY A 660 6.90 6.40 -32.23
N LEU A 661 6.35 5.58 -33.11
CA LEU A 661 5.47 5.93 -34.21
C LEU A 661 4.09 5.30 -33.98
N GLY A 662 3.05 6.11 -34.04
CA GLY A 662 1.70 5.66 -33.75
C GLY A 662 0.91 5.33 -35.00
N ASN A 663 0.03 4.35 -34.89
CA ASN A 663 -0.85 3.92 -35.96
C ASN A 663 -1.92 4.99 -36.25
N PRO A 664 -1.98 5.55 -37.47
CA PRO A 664 -2.90 6.63 -37.82
C PRO A 664 -4.38 6.23 -37.79
N ASN A 665 -4.66 4.92 -37.77
CA ASN A 665 -6.03 4.39 -37.72
C ASN A 665 -6.46 4.04 -36.28
N ALA A 666 -5.54 4.06 -35.32
CA ALA A 666 -5.79 3.74 -33.91
C ALA A 666 -5.54 4.98 -33.03
N LEU A 667 -6.39 6.00 -33.18
CA LEU A 667 -6.26 7.25 -32.43
C LEU A 667 -7.18 7.32 -31.21
N GLN A 668 -6.68 7.90 -30.14
CA GLN A 668 -7.40 8.22 -28.92
C GLN A 668 -7.27 9.72 -28.62
N THR A 669 -8.32 10.30 -28.06
CA THR A 669 -8.31 11.68 -27.54
C THR A 669 -8.30 11.60 -26.02
N ALA A 670 -7.32 12.22 -25.38
CA ALA A 670 -7.16 12.16 -23.92
C ALA A 670 -6.85 13.53 -23.31
N CYS A 671 -7.22 13.68 -22.04
CA CYS A 671 -6.90 14.81 -21.18
C CYS A 671 -5.54 14.58 -20.50
N ALA A 672 -4.47 14.56 -21.30
CA ALA A 672 -3.13 14.26 -20.82
C ALA A 672 -2.09 14.88 -21.75
N THR A 673 -0.87 15.11 -21.24
CA THR A 673 0.29 15.52 -22.05
C THR A 673 0.99 14.33 -22.71
N SER A 674 0.79 13.13 -22.19
CA SER A 674 1.23 11.82 -22.72
C SER A 674 0.20 10.75 -22.37
N LEU A 675 0.00 9.76 -23.25
CA LEU A 675 -0.91 8.65 -23.01
C LEU A 675 -0.11 7.35 -23.16
N PRO A 676 -0.01 6.49 -22.13
CA PRO A 676 0.79 5.25 -22.20
C PRO A 676 0.33 4.34 -23.34
N GLY A 677 1.28 3.82 -24.12
CA GLY A 677 1.01 3.04 -25.32
C GLY A 677 0.54 3.86 -26.52
N TYR A 678 0.64 5.19 -26.45
CA TYR A 678 0.33 6.08 -27.58
C TYR A 678 1.37 7.19 -27.72
N VAL A 679 1.63 7.59 -28.95
CA VAL A 679 2.49 8.73 -29.30
C VAL A 679 1.73 9.79 -30.07
N ARG A 680 2.33 10.97 -30.27
CA ARG A 680 1.73 12.05 -31.08
C ARG A 680 2.08 11.96 -32.56
N ASP A 681 3.16 11.25 -32.89
CA ASP A 681 3.53 10.99 -34.27
C ASP A 681 2.66 9.84 -34.80
N TYR A 682 2.04 10.00 -35.97
CA TYR A 682 1.10 9.02 -36.53
C TYR A 682 1.66 8.30 -37.76
N SER A 683 2.99 8.29 -37.87
CA SER A 683 3.68 7.87 -39.10
C SER A 683 3.87 6.36 -39.22
N ASP A 684 3.36 5.56 -38.28
CA ASP A 684 3.48 4.11 -38.34
C ASP A 684 2.54 3.50 -39.39
N THR A 685 3.09 2.60 -40.19
CA THR A 685 2.37 1.86 -41.21
C THR A 685 2.29 0.36 -40.95
N ASN A 686 3.04 -0.15 -39.96
CA ASN A 686 3.02 -1.53 -39.49
C ASN A 686 3.34 -1.61 -38.00
N ASP A 687 2.29 -1.53 -37.19
CA ASP A 687 2.27 -1.52 -35.71
C ASP A 687 2.70 -2.87 -35.06
N ASN A 688 3.49 -3.68 -35.77
CA ASN A 688 4.05 -4.94 -35.31
C ASN A 688 5.52 -5.10 -35.76
N ASP A 689 6.21 -4.03 -36.17
CA ASP A 689 7.52 -4.02 -36.83
C ASP A 689 8.38 -2.89 -36.23
N PHE A 690 8.93 -3.17 -35.06
CA PHE A 690 9.61 -2.20 -34.20
C PHE A 690 10.79 -1.48 -34.87
N ASP A 691 11.64 -2.18 -35.64
CA ASP A 691 12.81 -1.57 -36.28
C ASP A 691 12.56 -1.11 -37.73
N ASN A 692 11.31 -1.26 -38.19
CA ASN A 692 10.80 -0.87 -39.51
C ASN A 692 11.59 -1.50 -40.67
N ASP A 693 12.06 -2.75 -40.52
CA ASP A 693 12.77 -3.48 -41.57
C ASP A 693 11.83 -4.21 -42.57
N GLY A 694 10.54 -4.28 -42.22
CA GLY A 694 9.49 -4.92 -42.99
C GLY A 694 9.16 -6.34 -42.55
N ILE A 695 9.63 -6.78 -41.38
CA ILE A 695 9.40 -8.10 -40.80
C ILE A 695 8.80 -7.94 -39.41
N ASP A 696 7.60 -8.50 -39.21
CA ASP A 696 6.93 -8.39 -37.92
C ASP A 696 7.76 -9.02 -36.79
N MET A 697 7.72 -8.42 -35.60
CA MET A 697 8.44 -8.85 -34.38
C MET A 697 8.30 -10.35 -34.08
N SER A 698 7.18 -10.97 -34.45
CA SER A 698 6.93 -12.41 -34.25
C SER A 698 7.80 -13.33 -35.12
N LEU A 699 8.35 -12.79 -36.20
CA LEU A 699 9.18 -13.48 -37.19
C LEU A 699 10.61 -12.92 -37.24
N ASP A 700 10.84 -11.74 -36.66
CA ASP A 700 12.14 -11.12 -36.54
C ASP A 700 13.02 -11.84 -35.51
N CYS A 701 14.30 -12.00 -35.83
CA CYS A 701 15.27 -12.57 -34.90
C CYS A 701 15.86 -11.52 -33.94
N ASP A 702 15.79 -10.24 -34.27
CA ASP A 702 16.23 -9.07 -33.48
C ASP A 702 15.41 -7.84 -33.88
N ASP A 703 14.29 -7.65 -33.18
CA ASP A 703 13.28 -6.61 -33.39
C ASP A 703 13.81 -5.17 -33.22
N HIS A 704 15.06 -4.98 -32.77
CA HIS A 704 15.67 -3.66 -32.60
C HIS A 704 16.78 -3.40 -33.64
N ASN A 705 16.97 -4.29 -34.62
CA ASN A 705 18.08 -4.22 -35.56
C ASN A 705 17.68 -4.62 -36.97
N ASN A 706 17.38 -3.61 -37.78
CA ASN A 706 16.87 -3.72 -39.17
C ASN A 706 17.81 -4.37 -40.20
N ARG A 707 18.85 -5.05 -39.72
CA ARG A 707 19.78 -5.87 -40.49
C ARG A 707 19.60 -7.36 -40.19
N ILE A 708 18.82 -7.74 -39.19
CA ILE A 708 18.72 -9.11 -38.65
C ILE A 708 17.26 -9.61 -38.59
N GLY A 709 16.44 -9.31 -39.61
CA GLY A 709 15.10 -9.90 -39.74
C GLY A 709 15.00 -11.44 -39.93
N GLY A 710 16.08 -12.22 -39.75
CA GLY A 710 16.01 -13.68 -39.88
C GLY A 710 17.25 -14.47 -39.43
N PRO A 711 17.16 -15.81 -39.36
CA PRO A 711 18.19 -16.67 -38.76
C PRO A 711 19.56 -16.52 -39.42
N GLN A 712 20.60 -16.36 -38.60
CA GLN A 712 21.98 -16.22 -39.03
C GLN A 712 22.74 -17.54 -38.89
N THR A 713 23.79 -17.73 -39.70
CA THR A 713 24.67 -18.91 -39.60
C THR A 713 25.87 -18.63 -38.69
N TYR A 714 26.07 -19.49 -37.68
CA TYR A 714 27.18 -19.46 -36.72
C TYR A 714 28.03 -20.73 -36.85
N TYR A 715 29.32 -20.65 -36.54
CA TYR A 715 30.32 -21.71 -36.70
C TYR A 715 30.93 -22.07 -35.34
N ARG A 716 31.10 -23.35 -35.02
CA ARG A 716 31.62 -23.81 -33.72
C ARG A 716 33.02 -23.26 -33.48
N ASP A 717 33.25 -22.76 -32.28
CA ASP A 717 34.47 -22.12 -31.76
C ASP A 717 34.74 -22.72 -30.37
N ALA A 718 35.47 -23.84 -30.36
CA ALA A 718 35.68 -24.67 -29.18
C ALA A 718 36.90 -24.27 -28.35
N ASP A 719 37.85 -23.55 -28.93
CA ASP A 719 39.01 -23.00 -28.23
C ASP A 719 38.84 -21.52 -27.83
N GLY A 720 37.87 -20.81 -28.42
CA GLY A 720 37.47 -19.45 -28.03
C GLY A 720 38.25 -18.34 -28.73
N ASP A 721 38.89 -18.61 -29.87
CA ASP A 721 39.70 -17.63 -30.61
C ASP A 721 38.87 -16.64 -31.46
N LYS A 722 37.56 -16.90 -31.57
CA LYS A 722 36.53 -16.17 -32.35
C LYS A 722 36.52 -16.47 -33.85
N LEU A 723 37.21 -17.49 -34.30
CA LEU A 723 37.10 -18.09 -35.63
C LEU A 723 36.46 -19.47 -35.49
N GLY A 724 35.40 -19.71 -36.25
CA GLY A 724 34.69 -20.98 -36.17
C GLY A 724 35.05 -21.90 -37.32
N ILE A 725 35.03 -23.20 -37.04
CA ILE A 725 35.32 -24.24 -38.02
C ILE A 725 34.16 -24.36 -39.02
N ALA A 726 34.44 -24.17 -40.30
CA ALA A 726 33.39 -24.06 -41.33
C ALA A 726 32.57 -25.35 -41.54
N THR A 727 33.09 -26.49 -41.08
CA THR A 727 32.42 -27.79 -41.18
C THR A 727 31.42 -28.06 -40.06
N ASP A 728 31.42 -27.22 -39.01
CA ASP A 728 30.50 -27.34 -37.89
C ASP A 728 29.79 -26.00 -37.68
N SER A 729 28.55 -25.91 -38.17
CA SER A 729 27.80 -24.66 -38.19
C SER A 729 26.31 -24.91 -37.96
N VAL A 730 25.64 -23.90 -37.42
CA VAL A 730 24.22 -23.91 -37.07
C VAL A 730 23.57 -22.62 -37.57
N THR A 731 22.35 -22.69 -38.07
CA THR A 731 21.56 -21.51 -38.47
C THR A 731 20.40 -21.33 -37.53
N THR A 732 20.35 -20.21 -36.84
CA THR A 732 19.37 -19.90 -35.79
C THR A 732 19.31 -18.38 -35.59
N CYS A 733 18.29 -17.85 -34.92
CA CYS A 733 18.19 -16.42 -34.62
C CYS A 733 19.27 -15.94 -33.65
N ARG A 734 19.74 -16.83 -32.76
CA ARG A 734 20.67 -16.47 -31.67
C ARG A 734 21.90 -17.34 -31.69
N MET A 735 23.07 -16.73 -31.55
CA MET A 735 24.36 -17.44 -31.54
C MET A 735 24.44 -18.43 -30.38
N PRO A 736 24.56 -19.75 -30.63
CA PRO A 736 24.72 -20.71 -29.54
C PRO A 736 26.07 -20.55 -28.84
N ILE A 737 26.13 -20.90 -27.56
CA ILE A 737 27.37 -20.86 -26.76
C ILE A 737 28.43 -21.75 -27.43
N GLY A 738 29.65 -21.21 -27.58
CA GLY A 738 30.76 -21.89 -28.26
C GLY A 738 30.65 -21.86 -29.79
N TYR A 739 29.96 -20.88 -30.37
CA TYR A 739 29.92 -20.59 -31.80
C TYR A 739 30.22 -19.11 -32.06
N THR A 740 30.65 -18.77 -33.28
CA THR A 740 30.98 -17.41 -33.73
C THR A 740 30.39 -17.14 -35.12
N THR A 741 30.16 -15.87 -35.47
CA THR A 741 29.72 -15.47 -36.83
C THR A 741 30.86 -15.53 -37.85
N LYS A 742 32.11 -15.55 -37.40
CA LYS A 742 33.29 -15.50 -38.28
C LYS A 742 33.79 -16.90 -38.58
N LYS A 743 33.56 -17.36 -39.81
CA LYS A 743 34.23 -18.55 -40.34
C LYS A 743 35.73 -18.31 -40.52
N GLY A 744 36.56 -19.34 -40.30
CA GLY A 744 37.98 -19.26 -40.67
C GLY A 744 38.91 -20.17 -39.91
N ASP A 745 38.41 -20.87 -38.90
CA ASP A 745 39.23 -21.78 -38.11
C ASP A 745 39.51 -23.08 -38.88
N ARG A 746 40.77 -23.50 -38.81
CA ARG A 746 41.32 -24.70 -39.44
C ARG A 746 41.48 -25.84 -38.44
N ASN A 747 41.53 -25.54 -37.14
CA ASN A 747 41.72 -26.50 -36.08
C ASN A 747 41.17 -25.94 -34.76
N ASP A 748 40.00 -26.45 -34.37
CA ASP A 748 39.18 -26.03 -33.23
C ASP A 748 39.77 -26.40 -31.84
N ASN A 749 41.09 -26.62 -31.79
CA ASN A 749 41.88 -26.91 -30.58
C ASN A 749 43.24 -26.18 -30.63
N ASP A 750 43.34 -25.10 -31.39
CA ASP A 750 44.57 -24.36 -31.69
C ASP A 750 44.26 -22.86 -31.61
N PHE A 751 44.30 -22.34 -30.38
CA PHE A 751 43.76 -21.02 -30.04
C PHE A 751 44.46 -19.85 -30.74
N ASP A 752 45.74 -19.98 -31.10
CA ASP A 752 46.48 -18.93 -31.83
C ASP A 752 46.60 -19.20 -33.34
N ASN A 753 46.08 -20.34 -33.81
CA ASN A 753 45.93 -20.76 -35.21
C ASN A 753 47.27 -20.73 -35.97
N ASP A 754 48.35 -21.08 -35.27
CA ASP A 754 49.71 -21.14 -35.83
C ASP A 754 50.04 -22.52 -36.42
N GLY A 755 49.17 -23.51 -36.19
CA GLY A 755 49.28 -24.88 -36.68
C GLY A 755 49.94 -25.85 -35.69
N VAL A 756 50.14 -25.48 -34.43
CA VAL A 756 50.77 -26.30 -33.40
C VAL A 756 49.85 -26.48 -32.18
N SER A 757 49.26 -27.67 -32.01
CA SER A 757 48.34 -27.95 -30.89
C SER A 757 49.05 -28.40 -29.59
N PRO A 758 48.38 -28.33 -28.42
CA PRO A 758 48.94 -28.72 -27.13
C PRO A 758 49.22 -30.24 -27.09
N PRO A 759 50.21 -30.71 -26.30
CA PRO A 759 51.01 -29.99 -25.31
C PRO A 759 52.34 -29.44 -25.85
N ALA A 760 52.55 -29.48 -27.17
CA ALA A 760 53.80 -29.04 -27.79
C ALA A 760 53.91 -27.50 -27.88
N ASP A 761 52.78 -26.81 -27.74
CA ASP A 761 52.69 -25.36 -27.78
C ASP A 761 52.46 -24.76 -26.37
N PRO A 762 53.43 -24.00 -25.82
CA PRO A 762 53.29 -23.33 -24.53
C PRO A 762 52.54 -21.97 -24.59
N ASN A 763 52.27 -21.45 -25.79
CA ASN A 763 51.45 -20.27 -26.06
C ASN A 763 49.97 -20.65 -26.20
N ASP A 764 49.68 -21.90 -26.57
CA ASP A 764 48.33 -22.49 -26.62
C ASP A 764 47.80 -22.83 -25.21
N LYS A 765 47.57 -21.75 -24.45
CA LYS A 765 46.95 -21.81 -23.13
C LYS A 765 45.44 -21.72 -23.28
N ASN A 766 44.81 -22.87 -23.53
CA ASN A 766 43.37 -23.03 -23.49
C ASN A 766 42.78 -22.42 -22.20
N PRO A 767 42.02 -21.30 -22.28
CA PRO A 767 41.29 -20.77 -21.15
C PRO A 767 39.94 -21.47 -21.11
N LYS A 768 39.87 -22.65 -20.49
CA LYS A 768 38.59 -23.17 -20.02
C LYS A 768 38.07 -22.21 -18.94
N ILE A 769 37.26 -21.22 -19.33
CA ILE A 769 36.22 -20.51 -18.56
C ILE A 769 35.55 -19.56 -19.56
N THR A 770 34.26 -19.75 -19.81
CA THR A 770 33.45 -18.98 -20.74
C THR A 770 33.22 -17.58 -20.18
N TYR A 771 33.73 -16.56 -20.87
CA TYR A 771 33.61 -15.15 -20.51
C TYR A 771 32.36 -14.51 -21.18
N TRP A 772 31.36 -14.08 -20.40
CA TRP A 772 30.34 -13.11 -20.87
C TRP A 772 30.78 -11.68 -20.47
N SER A 773 31.46 -10.97 -21.37
CA SER A 773 31.51 -9.51 -21.30
C SER A 773 31.16 -8.94 -22.68
N ARG A 774 30.04 -8.20 -22.75
CA ARG A 774 29.64 -7.41 -23.93
C ARG A 774 30.70 -6.31 -24.10
N THR A 775 31.31 -6.03 -25.24
CA THR A 775 31.08 -6.37 -26.66
C THR A 775 32.47 -6.50 -27.31
N MET A 776 32.58 -7.04 -28.53
CA MET A 776 33.83 -7.13 -29.30
C MET A 776 34.90 -6.04 -28.97
N TYR A 777 35.93 -6.36 -28.18
CA TYR A 777 37.33 -6.56 -28.61
C TYR A 777 38.31 -6.62 -27.42
N LYS A 778 39.36 -7.42 -27.67
CA LYS A 778 40.53 -7.77 -26.85
C LYS A 778 41.23 -6.57 -26.17
N ARG A 779 41.63 -6.75 -24.91
CA ARG A 779 43.04 -6.98 -24.54
C ARG A 779 43.19 -7.65 -23.17
#